data_AF-A0A8T7HSX8-F1
#
_entry.id   AF-A0A8T7HSX8-F1
#
_cell.length_a   1.000
_cell.length_b   1.000
_cell.length_c   1.000
_cell.angle_alpha   90.00
_cell.angle_beta   90.00
_cell.angle_gamma   90.00
#
_symmetry.space_group_name_H-M   'P 1'
#
loop_
_entity.id
_entity.type
_entity.pdbx_description
1 polymer ?
#
loop_
_entity_poly.entity_id
_entity_poly.type
_entity_poly.pdbx_seq_one_letter_code
_entity_poly.pdbx_strand_id
1 'polypeptide(L)'
;MNLFLIGYRGSGKTSTTEEVALSLGYRCIHIDYEVESRFKIKISEYIASHGWESYRDLETEILLSLRFEKDIVVDCSGGIILRRENVAFLKKHGIVIWLRTSPDILKDRLKSSYVRPAIEGKDYISEVDKVLSERVHKYIRAADHIIDTDNKAVADVVKEVCSIEKYGKCNPVCVLAEDDFGTLVSELKKAEEIFDFIEIRLDTINGVSTDHVKKILSLRQKKMIISCKRKLRHGLFVGEEKKRVALYEEAIKNDADFIDIGISSGVANVQKLISEKRETKVILSEHFFGNTPNHLEKAYSKLKALEPDLVRIACDAKSVNDNFKLFTLLAGKKDLIAYCLGGSGSISRVLSGKYGSVFSYTCLGTPTSPGMLTYEELGRYNFQKIDRKTKVFGNISENAEKSILVNTFNKVFLQEDINAVYVPFKLRSGDLHEFMHNYRQGEISGVVVSTQFKEHILRFLDSVDDTTKQINYVSTIFNQEEVLIGRNFDGAAAAAALEEKTGLKGKKVLVIGAGTTARALVSELSALGSEVTICNRTNSKAKNISETFAVNFLEYKERNAFAKDAQIIINATSCGSSSAPESLSLNYFSDGKIYMDLLYIPRITRFLEKAREAGSTIICGDRVLAWQIRSQLKCWTGTLVDADVLQKAISESYMAHGSKL
;
A
#
# COMPACT_ATOMS: atom_id res chain seq x y z
N MET A 1 2.29 -15.55 8.49
CA MET A 1 2.86 -16.56 7.57
C MET A 1 3.87 -17.39 8.34
N ASN A 2 4.20 -18.63 7.96
CA ASN A 2 5.20 -19.42 8.70
C ASN A 2 6.50 -19.48 7.90
N LEU A 3 7.64 -19.34 8.58
CA LEU A 3 8.98 -19.45 7.98
C LEU A 3 9.69 -20.68 8.54
N PHE A 4 10.21 -21.53 7.67
CA PHE A 4 10.94 -22.74 8.05
C PHE A 4 12.40 -22.60 7.59
N LEU A 5 13.32 -22.44 8.53
CA LEU A 5 14.74 -22.29 8.24
C LEU A 5 15.40 -23.66 8.25
N ILE A 6 15.90 -24.09 7.09
CA ILE A 6 16.62 -25.36 6.89
C ILE A 6 18.10 -25.09 6.61
N GLY A 7 18.95 -26.09 6.86
CA GLY A 7 20.40 -25.98 6.62
C GLY A 7 21.20 -26.86 7.59
N TYR A 8 22.47 -27.08 7.30
CA TYR A 8 23.33 -27.91 8.15
C TYR A 8 23.61 -27.22 9.50
N ARG A 9 24.03 -27.98 10.52
CA ARG A 9 24.42 -27.38 11.81
C ARG A 9 25.59 -26.41 11.61
N GLY A 10 25.61 -25.30 12.35
CA GLY A 10 26.62 -24.25 12.17
C GLY A 10 26.32 -23.24 11.05
N SER A 11 25.22 -23.41 10.29
CA SER A 11 24.84 -22.46 9.25
C SER A 11 24.23 -21.14 9.74
N GLY A 12 24.09 -20.97 11.07
CA GLY A 12 23.52 -19.76 11.68
C GLY A 12 22.00 -19.81 11.94
N LYS A 13 21.32 -20.92 11.63
CA LYS A 13 19.85 -21.05 11.78
C LYS A 13 19.32 -20.56 13.13
N THR A 14 19.83 -21.08 14.24
CA THR A 14 19.30 -20.77 15.57
C THR A 14 19.28 -19.27 15.84
N SER A 15 20.43 -18.60 15.66
CA SER A 15 20.53 -17.14 15.81
C SER A 15 19.65 -16.37 14.80
N THR A 16 19.64 -16.80 13.53
CA THR A 16 18.79 -16.16 12.51
C THR A 16 17.30 -16.33 12.82
N THR A 17 16.85 -17.51 13.25
CA THR A 17 15.45 -17.80 13.58
C THR A 17 14.98 -16.92 14.73
N GLU A 18 15.77 -16.81 15.80
CA GLU A 18 15.45 -15.98 16.97
C GLU A 18 15.34 -14.49 16.60
N GLU A 19 16.33 -13.95 15.88
CA GLU A 19 16.34 -12.54 15.46
C GLU A 19 15.24 -12.23 14.42
N VAL A 20 14.94 -13.15 13.50
CA VAL A 20 13.84 -13.00 12.55
C VAL A 20 12.51 -13.03 13.28
N ALA A 21 12.31 -13.96 14.22
CA ALA A 21 11.10 -14.03 15.02
C ALA A 21 10.86 -12.73 15.78
N LEU A 22 11.92 -12.19 16.42
CA LEU A 22 11.87 -10.91 17.10
C LEU A 22 11.52 -9.76 16.13
N SER A 23 12.22 -9.68 14.99
CA SER A 23 12.06 -8.61 14.00
C SER A 23 10.66 -8.59 13.38
N LEU A 24 10.03 -9.76 13.22
CA LEU A 24 8.72 -9.90 12.61
C LEU A 24 7.56 -9.91 13.63
N GLY A 25 7.86 -10.00 14.93
CA GLY A 25 6.87 -10.21 15.99
C GLY A 25 6.24 -11.60 15.94
N TYR A 26 6.97 -12.60 15.48
CA TYR A 26 6.53 -13.98 15.32
C TYR A 26 6.95 -14.83 16.52
N ARG A 27 6.27 -15.95 16.75
CA ARG A 27 6.69 -16.94 17.75
C ARG A 27 7.84 -17.80 17.21
N CYS A 28 8.94 -17.86 17.96
CA CYS A 28 10.08 -18.70 17.62
C CYS A 28 9.86 -20.14 18.12
N ILE A 29 10.18 -21.13 17.29
CA ILE A 29 10.09 -22.56 17.63
C ILE A 29 11.36 -23.26 17.17
N HIS A 30 11.97 -24.06 18.05
CA HIS A 30 13.13 -24.90 17.72
C HIS A 30 12.74 -26.37 17.84
N ILE A 31 12.81 -27.12 16.74
CA ILE A 31 12.41 -28.54 16.74
C ILE A 31 13.28 -29.34 17.72
N ASP A 32 14.58 -29.07 17.76
CA ASP A 32 15.50 -29.71 18.69
C ASP A 32 15.08 -29.50 20.16
N TYR A 33 14.69 -28.28 20.55
CA TYR A 33 14.29 -27.98 21.93
C TYR A 33 12.94 -28.57 22.29
N GLU A 34 11.99 -28.64 21.35
CA GLU A 34 10.71 -29.31 21.56
C GLU A 34 10.90 -30.80 21.86
N VAL A 35 11.84 -31.47 21.18
CA VAL A 35 12.19 -32.87 21.48
C VAL A 35 12.80 -32.99 22.87
N GLU A 36 13.83 -32.21 23.20
CA GLU A 36 14.51 -32.31 24.50
C GLU A 36 13.58 -32.00 25.66
N SER A 37 12.67 -31.02 25.50
CA SER A 37 11.66 -30.67 26.49
C SER A 37 10.65 -31.82 26.71
N ARG A 38 10.18 -32.44 25.62
CA ARG A 38 9.18 -33.52 25.67
C ARG A 38 9.70 -34.77 26.38
N PHE A 39 10.97 -35.13 26.17
CA PHE A 39 11.55 -36.37 26.71
C PHE A 39 12.47 -36.15 27.92
N LYS A 40 12.77 -34.89 28.26
CA LYS A 40 13.69 -34.50 29.36
C LYS A 40 15.08 -35.16 29.28
N ILE A 41 15.52 -35.48 28.06
CA ILE A 41 16.85 -36.03 27.77
C ILE A 41 17.46 -35.30 26.58
N LYS A 42 18.79 -35.31 26.46
CA LYS A 42 19.46 -34.69 25.32
C LYS A 42 19.20 -35.48 24.04
N ILE A 43 19.20 -34.81 22.89
CA ILE A 43 19.05 -35.47 21.58
C ILE A 43 20.08 -36.60 21.38
N SER A 44 21.32 -36.40 21.84
CA SER A 44 22.37 -37.43 21.78
C SER A 44 22.02 -38.70 22.56
N GLU A 45 21.39 -38.56 23.73
CA GLU A 45 20.96 -39.69 24.57
C GLU A 45 19.73 -40.39 23.98
N TYR A 46 18.81 -39.60 23.42
CA TYR A 46 17.64 -40.13 22.71
C TYR A 46 18.07 -41.01 21.52
N ILE A 47 18.97 -40.50 20.67
CA ILE A 47 19.46 -41.22 19.50
C ILE A 47 20.25 -42.47 19.90
N ALA A 48 21.06 -42.40 20.96
CA ALA A 48 21.79 -43.56 21.45
C ALA A 48 20.85 -44.69 21.91
N SER A 49 19.67 -44.34 22.41
CA SER A 49 18.70 -45.29 22.96
C SER A 49 17.68 -45.80 21.94
N HIS A 50 17.28 -44.97 20.97
CA HIS A 50 16.15 -45.24 20.06
C HIS A 50 16.51 -45.18 18.57
N GLY A 51 17.73 -44.74 18.24
CA GLY A 51 18.21 -44.63 16.86
C GLY A 51 17.69 -43.40 16.10
N TRP A 52 18.29 -43.18 14.93
CA TRP A 52 17.98 -42.04 14.07
C TRP A 52 16.59 -42.09 13.45
N GLU A 53 16.08 -43.27 13.14
CA GLU A 53 14.78 -43.42 12.50
C GLU A 53 13.64 -42.95 13.41
N SER A 54 13.66 -43.38 14.68
CA SER A 54 12.72 -42.92 15.70
C SER A 54 12.79 -41.40 15.92
N TYR A 55 13.99 -40.83 15.92
CA TYR A 55 14.14 -39.37 16.02
C TYR A 55 13.49 -38.64 14.83
N ARG A 56 13.54 -39.21 13.62
CA ARG A 56 12.84 -38.62 12.46
C ARG A 56 11.32 -38.73 12.57
N ASP A 57 10.78 -39.77 13.21
CA ASP A 57 9.33 -39.86 13.49
C ASP A 57 8.87 -38.72 14.39
N LEU A 58 9.67 -38.38 15.41
CA LEU A 58 9.38 -37.25 16.31
C LEU A 58 9.39 -35.91 15.59
N GLU A 59 10.36 -35.70 14.69
CA GLU A 59 10.38 -34.48 13.86
C GLU A 59 9.09 -34.36 13.04
N THR A 60 8.64 -35.46 12.42
CA THR A 60 7.37 -35.50 11.70
C THR A 60 6.19 -35.16 12.63
N GLU A 61 6.15 -35.76 13.82
CA GLU A 61 5.07 -35.53 14.79
C GLU A 61 4.99 -34.07 15.24
N ILE A 62 6.14 -33.45 15.56
CA ILE A 62 6.22 -32.04 15.93
C ILE A 62 5.77 -31.15 14.77
N LEU A 63 6.22 -31.42 13.54
CA LEU A 63 5.71 -30.66 12.39
C LEU A 63 4.19 -30.76 12.29
N LEU A 64 3.62 -31.95 12.43
CA LEU A 64 2.17 -32.15 12.36
C LEU A 64 1.40 -31.46 13.49
N SER A 65 2.00 -31.21 14.66
CA SER A 65 1.37 -30.42 15.72
C SER A 65 1.33 -28.93 15.40
N LEU A 66 2.26 -28.44 14.57
CA LEU A 66 2.31 -27.03 14.11
C LEU A 66 1.35 -26.71 12.96
N ARG A 67 0.55 -27.67 12.49
CA ARG A 67 -0.28 -27.53 11.27
C ARG A 67 -1.27 -26.36 11.27
N PHE A 68 -1.69 -25.89 12.44
CA PHE A 68 -2.64 -24.79 12.62
C PHE A 68 -2.01 -23.51 13.15
N GLU A 69 -0.72 -23.55 13.49
CA GLU A 69 0.02 -22.40 13.98
C GLU A 69 0.21 -21.37 12.85
N LYS A 70 0.22 -20.09 13.23
CA LYS A 70 0.44 -18.96 12.32
C LYS A 70 1.45 -18.01 12.92
N ASP A 71 2.16 -17.31 12.05
CA ASP A 71 3.13 -16.27 12.43
C ASP A 71 4.23 -16.85 13.32
N ILE A 72 4.77 -18.00 12.88
CA ILE A 72 5.88 -18.71 13.52
C ILE A 72 7.13 -18.72 12.63
N VAL A 73 8.30 -18.69 13.26
CA VAL A 73 9.59 -18.95 12.62
C VAL A 73 10.16 -20.21 13.26
N VAL A 74 10.44 -21.22 12.44
CA VAL A 74 10.84 -22.55 12.90
C VAL A 74 12.28 -22.82 12.51
N ASP A 75 13.14 -23.04 13.50
CA ASP A 75 14.48 -23.59 13.34
C ASP A 75 14.35 -25.11 13.14
N CYS A 76 14.49 -25.54 11.89
CA CYS A 76 14.42 -26.94 11.56
C CYS A 76 15.76 -27.64 11.81
N SER A 77 15.70 -28.89 12.26
CA SER A 77 16.90 -29.71 12.39
C SER A 77 17.60 -29.89 11.03
N GLY A 78 18.91 -30.13 11.06
CA GLY A 78 19.69 -30.37 9.83
C GLY A 78 19.32 -31.64 9.07
N GLY A 79 18.53 -32.55 9.67
CA GLY A 79 18.11 -33.80 9.03
C GLY A 79 16.66 -33.81 8.55
N ILE A 80 15.89 -32.76 8.81
CA ILE A 80 14.44 -32.77 8.55
C ILE A 80 14.09 -33.03 7.08
N ILE A 81 14.96 -32.57 6.16
CA ILE A 81 14.79 -32.70 4.71
C ILE A 81 14.99 -34.13 4.18
N LEU A 82 15.37 -35.08 5.04
CA LEU A 82 15.60 -36.47 4.64
C LEU A 82 14.29 -37.22 4.40
N ARG A 83 13.19 -36.81 5.05
CA ARG A 83 11.86 -37.41 4.85
C ARG A 83 11.02 -36.57 3.88
N ARG A 84 10.45 -37.23 2.87
CA ARG A 84 9.60 -36.57 1.87
C ARG A 84 8.35 -35.95 2.49
N GLU A 85 7.74 -36.60 3.47
CA GLU A 85 6.55 -36.11 4.18
C GLU A 85 6.83 -34.78 4.91
N ASN A 86 8.01 -34.64 5.53
CA ASN A 86 8.42 -33.41 6.21
C ASN A 86 8.60 -32.29 5.20
N VAL A 87 9.32 -32.54 4.09
CA VAL A 87 9.46 -31.53 3.02
C VAL A 87 8.10 -31.12 2.45
N ALA A 88 7.18 -32.07 2.23
CA ALA A 88 5.82 -31.78 1.76
C ALA A 88 5.04 -30.92 2.78
N PHE A 89 5.18 -31.21 4.08
CA PHE A 89 4.59 -30.40 5.13
C PHE A 89 5.14 -28.97 5.13
N LEU A 90 6.47 -28.81 5.14
CA LEU A 90 7.12 -27.49 5.21
C LEU A 90 6.65 -26.60 4.05
N LYS A 91 6.67 -27.12 2.82
CA LYS A 91 6.22 -26.39 1.61
C LYS A 91 4.72 -26.08 1.61
N LYS A 92 3.90 -26.96 2.18
CA LYS A 92 2.45 -26.75 2.28
C LYS A 92 2.10 -25.67 3.30
N HIS A 93 2.86 -25.58 4.40
CA HIS A 93 2.48 -24.79 5.58
C HIS A 93 3.28 -23.50 5.76
N GLY A 94 4.27 -23.20 4.92
CA GLY A 94 5.06 -21.97 5.04
C GLY A 94 6.05 -21.78 3.89
N ILE A 95 6.99 -20.86 4.08
CA ILE A 95 8.12 -20.64 3.17
C ILE A 95 9.34 -21.37 3.73
N VAL A 96 9.99 -22.18 2.90
CA VAL A 96 11.19 -22.93 3.27
C VAL A 96 12.44 -22.18 2.81
N ILE A 97 13.27 -21.77 3.77
CA ILE A 97 14.46 -20.96 3.52
C ILE A 97 15.70 -21.77 3.87
N TRP A 98 16.53 -22.05 2.88
CA TRP A 98 17.82 -22.70 3.11
C TRP A 98 18.91 -21.68 3.39
N LEU A 99 19.43 -21.71 4.61
CA LEU A 99 20.67 -21.00 4.96
C LEU A 99 21.86 -21.84 4.49
N ARG A 100 22.42 -21.46 3.34
CA ARG A 100 23.55 -22.13 2.71
C ARG A 100 24.85 -21.59 3.27
N THR A 101 25.72 -22.50 3.68
CA THR A 101 27.07 -22.20 4.18
C THR A 101 28.05 -23.17 3.53
N SER A 102 29.20 -22.68 3.08
CA SER A 102 30.23 -23.53 2.49
C SER A 102 30.84 -24.50 3.53
N PRO A 103 31.32 -25.67 3.09
CA PRO A 103 31.94 -26.66 3.97
C PRO A 103 33.10 -26.08 4.80
N ASP A 104 33.94 -25.22 4.21
CA ASP A 104 35.11 -24.65 4.88
C ASP A 104 34.71 -23.73 6.04
N ILE A 105 33.74 -22.83 5.81
CA ILE A 105 33.18 -21.98 6.87
C ILE A 105 32.51 -22.82 7.96
N LEU A 106 31.79 -23.88 7.58
CA LEU A 106 31.15 -24.80 8.55
C LEU A 106 32.17 -25.51 9.42
N LYS A 107 33.27 -26.00 8.84
CA LYS A 107 34.37 -26.63 9.59
C LYS A 107 34.95 -25.66 10.61
N ASP A 108 35.17 -24.40 10.23
CA ASP A 108 35.74 -23.40 11.13
C ASP A 108 34.78 -22.97 12.26
N ARG A 109 33.48 -22.83 11.97
CA ARG A 109 32.44 -22.58 12.99
C ARG A 109 32.24 -23.77 13.94
N LEU A 110 32.46 -24.99 13.46
CA LEU A 110 32.31 -26.20 14.27
C LEU A 110 33.56 -26.52 15.12
N LYS A 111 34.76 -26.13 14.69
CA LYS A 111 35.99 -26.22 15.51
C LYS A 111 35.92 -25.41 16.80
N SER A 112 35.18 -24.30 16.78
CA SER A 112 35.07 -23.35 17.91
C SER A 112 33.92 -23.65 18.88
N SER A 113 33.02 -24.59 18.54
CA SER A 113 31.84 -24.91 19.35
C SER A 113 32.05 -26.20 20.17
N TYR A 114 32.14 -26.05 21.49
CA TYR A 114 32.24 -27.15 22.49
C TYR A 114 30.96 -28.00 22.64
N VAL A 115 30.07 -28.07 21.63
CA VAL A 115 28.69 -28.55 21.83
C VAL A 115 28.24 -29.46 20.68
N ARG A 116 28.61 -30.75 20.76
CA ARG A 116 27.86 -31.97 20.36
C ARG A 116 28.83 -33.05 19.79
N PRO A 117 28.73 -34.32 20.23
CA PRO A 117 29.63 -35.38 19.76
C PRO A 117 29.43 -35.69 18.26
N ALA A 118 30.52 -36.10 17.60
CA ALA A 118 30.50 -36.63 16.25
C ALA A 118 29.62 -37.89 16.18
N ILE A 119 28.86 -38.02 15.09
CA ILE A 119 28.15 -39.27 14.81
C ILE A 119 29.23 -40.25 14.36
N GLU A 120 29.52 -41.28 15.17
CA GLU A 120 30.45 -42.38 14.86
C GLU A 120 31.96 -42.11 14.99
N GLY A 121 32.43 -41.22 15.87
CA GLY A 121 33.87 -41.17 16.22
C GLY A 121 34.84 -40.86 15.05
N LYS A 122 34.35 -40.22 13.98
CA LYS A 122 35.14 -39.77 12.83
C LYS A 122 35.57 -38.31 13.01
N ASP A 123 36.66 -37.93 12.33
CA ASP A 123 37.11 -36.54 12.23
C ASP A 123 35.97 -35.64 11.71
N TYR A 124 35.60 -34.62 12.49
CA TYR A 124 34.54 -33.65 12.20
C TYR A 124 34.68 -33.06 10.78
N ILE A 125 35.90 -32.90 10.28
CA ILE A 125 36.18 -32.35 8.95
C ILE A 125 35.65 -33.28 7.85
N SER A 126 35.89 -34.58 7.99
CA SER A 126 35.44 -35.59 7.02
C SER A 126 33.92 -35.82 7.04
N GLU A 127 33.28 -35.60 8.20
CA GLU A 127 31.83 -35.73 8.36
C GLU A 127 31.08 -34.64 7.59
N VAL A 128 31.53 -33.37 7.70
CA VAL A 128 30.90 -32.22 7.04
C VAL A 128 30.86 -32.44 5.53
N ASP A 129 31.98 -32.80 4.92
CA ASP A 129 32.06 -33.00 3.47
C ASP A 129 31.16 -34.14 3.00
N LYS A 130 31.22 -35.29 3.68
CA LYS A 130 30.40 -36.45 3.34
C LYS A 130 28.90 -36.15 3.47
N VAL A 131 28.48 -35.63 4.61
CA VAL A 131 27.05 -35.39 4.88
C VAL A 131 26.49 -34.28 3.98
N LEU A 132 27.25 -33.22 3.72
CA LEU A 132 26.81 -32.18 2.79
C LEU A 132 26.71 -32.71 1.36
N SER A 133 27.68 -33.51 0.90
CA SER A 133 27.61 -34.12 -0.44
C SER A 133 26.30 -34.90 -0.66
N GLU A 134 25.82 -35.58 0.38
CA GLU A 134 24.57 -36.36 0.35
C GLU A 134 23.31 -35.51 0.56
N ARG A 135 23.40 -34.31 1.15
CA ARG A 135 22.24 -33.50 1.53
C ARG A 135 22.03 -32.25 0.70
N VAL A 136 23.05 -31.69 0.05
CA VAL A 136 22.95 -30.45 -0.74
C VAL A 136 21.81 -30.52 -1.76
N HIS A 137 21.76 -31.59 -2.55
CA HIS A 137 20.70 -31.78 -3.55
C HIS A 137 19.30 -31.99 -2.93
N LYS A 138 19.20 -32.37 -1.65
CA LYS A 138 17.94 -32.45 -0.91
C LYS A 138 17.53 -31.08 -0.36
N TYR A 139 18.48 -30.29 0.15
CA TYR A 139 18.24 -28.90 0.55
C TYR A 139 17.76 -28.06 -0.63
N ILE A 140 18.44 -28.14 -1.78
CA ILE A 140 18.03 -27.44 -3.01
C ILE A 140 16.58 -27.76 -3.38
N ARG A 141 16.19 -29.04 -3.32
CA ARG A 141 14.82 -29.46 -3.64
C ARG A 141 13.79 -29.03 -2.59
N ALA A 142 14.19 -28.96 -1.33
CA ALA A 142 13.30 -28.60 -0.23
C ALA A 142 13.08 -27.09 -0.11
N ALA A 143 14.07 -26.27 -0.47
CA ALA A 143 14.03 -24.82 -0.33
C ALA A 143 13.12 -24.14 -1.36
N ASP A 144 12.40 -23.11 -0.92
CA ASP A 144 11.76 -22.11 -1.79
C ASP A 144 12.71 -20.92 -2.04
N HIS A 145 13.55 -20.60 -1.04
CA HIS A 145 14.59 -19.57 -1.13
C HIS A 145 15.92 -20.08 -0.58
N ILE A 146 17.02 -19.61 -1.16
CA ILE A 146 18.39 -19.93 -0.72
C ILE A 146 19.08 -18.63 -0.33
N ILE A 147 19.58 -18.55 0.90
CA ILE A 147 20.38 -17.42 1.38
C ILE A 147 21.77 -17.92 1.73
N ASP A 148 22.77 -17.35 1.08
CA ASP A 148 24.18 -17.56 1.42
C ASP A 148 24.53 -16.84 2.72
N THR A 149 25.21 -17.55 3.61
CA THR A 149 25.62 -17.07 4.95
C THR A 149 27.13 -16.95 5.13
N ASP A 150 27.88 -17.25 4.08
CA ASP A 150 29.34 -17.14 4.06
C ASP A 150 29.74 -15.68 4.22
N ASN A 151 30.62 -15.41 5.19
CA ASN A 151 31.14 -14.07 5.48
C ASN A 151 30.07 -12.97 5.73
N LYS A 152 28.82 -13.36 6.01
CA LYS A 152 27.75 -12.41 6.39
C LYS A 152 27.55 -12.39 7.89
N ALA A 153 27.28 -11.21 8.44
CA ALA A 153 26.79 -11.08 9.80
C ALA A 153 25.34 -11.61 9.89
N VAL A 154 24.96 -12.13 11.07
CA VAL A 154 23.59 -12.63 11.30
C VAL A 154 22.56 -11.55 10.97
N ALA A 155 22.81 -10.30 11.37
CA ALA A 155 21.92 -9.18 11.08
C ALA A 155 21.61 -8.98 9.58
N ASP A 156 22.56 -9.25 8.69
CA ASP A 156 22.33 -9.12 7.25
C ASP A 156 21.53 -10.29 6.69
N VAL A 157 21.81 -11.51 7.17
CA VAL A 157 21.00 -12.70 6.87
C VAL A 157 19.57 -12.50 7.37
N VAL A 158 19.38 -11.93 8.56
CA VAL A 158 18.06 -11.59 9.13
C VAL A 158 17.32 -10.58 8.26
N LYS A 159 17.99 -9.53 7.76
CA LYS A 159 17.37 -8.59 6.81
C LYS A 159 16.91 -9.30 5.53
N GLU A 160 17.72 -10.20 4.98
CA GLU A 160 17.36 -10.99 3.80
C GLU A 160 16.17 -11.92 4.08
N VAL A 161 16.16 -12.65 5.21
CA VAL A 161 15.02 -13.50 5.61
C VAL A 161 13.76 -12.67 5.85
N CYS A 162 13.85 -11.55 6.56
CA CYS A 162 12.72 -10.65 6.77
C CYS A 162 12.23 -10.07 5.44
N SER A 163 13.14 -9.85 4.47
CA SER A 163 12.74 -9.48 3.12
C SER A 163 11.99 -10.60 2.40
N ILE A 164 12.24 -11.87 2.72
CA ILE A 164 11.48 -13.03 2.20
C ILE A 164 10.03 -13.01 2.70
N GLU A 165 9.79 -12.64 3.96
CA GLU A 165 8.42 -12.37 4.44
C GLU A 165 7.77 -11.24 3.65
N LYS A 166 8.57 -10.23 3.24
CA LYS A 166 8.14 -9.19 2.30
C LYS A 166 7.86 -9.71 0.89
N TYR A 167 8.06 -10.99 0.52
CA TYR A 167 7.54 -11.55 -0.75
C TYR A 167 6.03 -11.90 -0.67
N GLY A 168 5.37 -11.52 0.41
CA GLY A 168 3.96 -11.13 0.37
C GLY A 168 3.69 -9.79 -0.34
N LYS A 169 4.72 -9.09 -0.85
CA LYS A 169 4.59 -7.87 -1.66
C LYS A 169 4.15 -8.21 -3.07
N CYS A 170 3.26 -7.36 -3.57
CA CYS A 170 2.82 -7.37 -4.93
C CYS A 170 3.95 -6.88 -5.85
N ASN A 171 4.36 -7.67 -6.84
CA ASN A 171 5.40 -7.24 -7.78
C ASN A 171 4.79 -6.37 -8.88
N PRO A 172 5.38 -5.20 -9.20
CA PRO A 172 4.95 -4.43 -10.34
C PRO A 172 5.39 -5.14 -11.63
N VAL A 173 4.45 -5.30 -12.56
CA VAL A 173 4.68 -5.83 -13.90
C VAL A 173 4.62 -4.66 -14.88
N CYS A 174 5.72 -4.41 -15.58
CA CYS A 174 5.75 -3.38 -16.62
C CYS A 174 5.16 -3.93 -17.91
N VAL A 175 4.10 -3.30 -18.41
CA VAL A 175 3.42 -3.70 -19.64
C VAL A 175 4.01 -2.93 -20.82
N LEU A 176 4.52 -3.65 -21.80
CA LEU A 176 5.02 -3.12 -23.07
C LEU A 176 4.04 -3.46 -24.19
N ALA A 177 3.61 -2.44 -24.92
CA ALA A 177 2.53 -2.52 -25.91
C ALA A 177 2.85 -1.68 -27.15
N GLU A 178 4.00 -1.96 -27.75
CA GLU A 178 4.49 -1.27 -28.94
C GLU A 178 3.99 -1.97 -30.22
N ASP A 179 3.79 -1.19 -31.28
CA ASP A 179 3.35 -1.69 -32.58
C ASP A 179 4.50 -2.05 -33.53
N ASP A 180 5.64 -1.36 -33.36
CA ASP A 180 6.91 -1.62 -34.02
C ASP A 180 7.87 -2.47 -33.16
N PHE A 181 8.52 -3.45 -33.78
CA PHE A 181 9.43 -4.36 -33.10
C PHE A 181 10.72 -3.69 -32.63
N GLY A 182 11.26 -2.73 -33.39
CA GLY A 182 12.47 -2.02 -33.01
C GLY A 182 12.24 -1.18 -31.74
N THR A 183 11.09 -0.51 -31.69
CA THR A 183 10.64 0.25 -30.52
C THR A 183 10.42 -0.65 -29.32
N LEU A 184 9.77 -1.81 -29.49
CA LEU A 184 9.61 -2.81 -28.42
C LEU A 184 10.95 -3.23 -27.81
N VAL A 185 11.96 -3.51 -28.63
CA VAL A 185 13.29 -3.91 -28.15
C VAL A 185 13.98 -2.78 -27.36
N SER A 186 13.80 -1.53 -27.78
CA SER A 186 14.31 -0.36 -27.05
C SER A 186 13.65 -0.21 -25.69
N GLU A 187 12.32 -0.28 -25.64
CA GLU A 187 11.56 -0.16 -24.39
C GLU A 187 11.75 -1.37 -23.45
N LEU A 188 11.95 -2.57 -24.00
CA LEU A 188 12.30 -3.76 -23.24
C LEU A 188 13.59 -3.54 -22.43
N LYS A 189 14.64 -3.03 -23.07
CA LYS A 189 15.91 -2.76 -22.37
C LYS A 189 15.73 -1.78 -21.21
N LYS A 190 14.98 -0.69 -21.43
CA LYS A 190 14.69 0.30 -20.38
C LYS A 190 13.88 -0.30 -19.23
N ALA A 191 12.89 -1.14 -19.56
CA ALA A 191 12.08 -1.81 -18.55
C ALA A 191 12.89 -2.82 -17.73
N GLU A 192 13.80 -3.56 -18.35
CA GLU A 192 14.64 -4.56 -17.66
C GLU A 192 15.64 -3.97 -16.66
N GLU A 193 15.98 -2.69 -16.79
CA GLU A 193 16.79 -1.96 -15.81
C GLU A 193 16.03 -1.71 -14.48
N ILE A 194 14.70 -1.69 -14.52
CA ILE A 194 13.86 -1.24 -13.40
C ILE A 194 12.98 -2.37 -12.84
N PHE A 195 12.51 -3.28 -13.70
CA PHE A 195 11.51 -4.28 -13.35
C PHE A 195 12.06 -5.71 -13.44
N ASP A 196 11.64 -6.56 -12.52
CA ASP A 196 11.92 -8.00 -12.59
C ASP A 196 10.90 -8.79 -13.41
N PHE A 197 9.72 -8.18 -13.67
CA PHE A 197 8.63 -8.79 -14.44
C PHE A 197 8.14 -7.85 -15.53
N ILE A 198 8.07 -8.36 -16.76
CA ILE A 198 7.67 -7.60 -17.95
C ILE A 198 6.57 -8.35 -18.69
N GLU A 199 5.44 -7.70 -18.97
CA GLU A 199 4.38 -8.23 -19.84
C GLU A 199 4.56 -7.68 -21.26
N ILE A 200 4.74 -8.58 -22.23
CA ILE A 200 4.75 -8.22 -23.65
C ILE A 200 3.36 -8.45 -24.22
N ARG A 201 2.74 -7.39 -24.74
CA ARG A 201 1.46 -7.43 -25.45
C ARG A 201 1.68 -7.73 -26.93
N LEU A 202 1.77 -9.01 -27.26
CA LEU A 202 1.94 -9.45 -28.66
C LEU A 202 0.85 -8.95 -29.59
N ASP A 203 -0.36 -8.70 -29.06
CA ASP A 203 -1.48 -8.23 -29.86
C ASP A 203 -1.29 -6.81 -30.45
N THR A 204 -0.36 -6.00 -29.92
CA THR A 204 -0.09 -4.66 -30.46
C THR A 204 0.89 -4.67 -31.63
N ILE A 205 1.73 -5.70 -31.75
CA ILE A 205 2.77 -5.79 -32.78
C ILE A 205 2.12 -5.98 -34.16
N ASN A 206 2.43 -5.09 -35.09
CA ASN A 206 1.94 -5.17 -36.47
C ASN A 206 2.42 -6.45 -37.14
N GLY A 207 1.48 -7.28 -37.64
CA GLY A 207 1.82 -8.53 -38.31
C GLY A 207 2.45 -9.60 -37.41
N VAL A 208 2.11 -9.60 -36.11
CA VAL A 208 2.67 -10.53 -35.13
C VAL A 208 2.67 -11.99 -35.59
N SER A 209 3.76 -12.69 -35.29
CA SER A 209 4.01 -14.07 -35.71
C SER A 209 4.82 -14.83 -34.66
N THR A 210 4.95 -16.14 -34.81
CA THR A 210 5.75 -16.99 -33.92
C THR A 210 7.25 -16.62 -33.94
N ASP A 211 7.77 -16.10 -35.06
CA ASP A 211 9.17 -15.66 -35.12
C ASP A 211 9.43 -14.41 -34.27
N HIS A 212 8.42 -13.54 -34.09
CA HIS A 212 8.53 -12.44 -33.13
C HIS A 212 8.66 -12.97 -31.70
N VAL A 213 7.88 -14.00 -31.34
CA VAL A 213 7.92 -14.63 -30.00
C VAL A 213 9.31 -15.18 -29.71
N LYS A 214 9.91 -15.92 -30.66
CA LYS A 214 11.29 -16.43 -30.54
C LYS A 214 12.30 -15.31 -30.30
N LYS A 215 12.24 -14.25 -31.12
CA LYS A 215 13.19 -13.13 -31.03
C LYS A 215 13.04 -12.38 -29.70
N ILE A 216 11.82 -12.13 -29.24
CA ILE A 216 11.55 -11.46 -27.95
C ILE A 216 12.14 -12.30 -26.81
N LEU A 217 11.82 -13.60 -26.80
CA LEU A 217 12.30 -14.51 -25.76
C LEU A 217 13.81 -14.71 -25.79
N SER A 218 14.47 -14.63 -26.96
CA SER A 218 15.94 -14.68 -27.03
C SER A 218 16.63 -13.43 -26.48
N LEU A 219 15.92 -12.30 -26.38
CA LEU A 219 16.46 -11.04 -25.90
C LEU A 219 16.24 -10.81 -24.40
N ARG A 220 15.38 -11.62 -23.75
CA ARG A 220 14.99 -11.42 -22.36
C ARG A 220 16.17 -11.56 -21.39
N GLN A 221 16.24 -10.67 -20.41
CA GLN A 221 17.13 -10.72 -19.25
C GLN A 221 16.34 -10.86 -17.94
N LYS A 222 15.06 -10.48 -17.95
CA LYS A 222 14.15 -10.56 -16.80
C LYS A 222 12.99 -11.52 -17.06
N LYS A 223 12.16 -11.75 -16.03
CA LYS A 223 11.01 -12.66 -16.15
C LYS A 223 9.97 -12.05 -17.07
N MET A 224 9.46 -12.86 -17.98
CA MET A 224 8.59 -12.37 -19.04
C MET A 224 7.21 -13.06 -19.04
N ILE A 225 6.17 -12.23 -19.14
CA ILE A 225 4.78 -12.66 -19.36
C ILE A 225 4.43 -12.39 -20.81
N ILE A 226 4.14 -13.46 -21.56
CA ILE A 226 3.67 -13.35 -22.94
C ILE A 226 2.15 -13.33 -22.97
N SER A 227 1.57 -12.26 -23.52
CA SER A 227 0.12 -12.07 -23.60
C SER A 227 -0.29 -11.65 -25.02
N CYS A 228 -1.47 -12.10 -25.46
CA CYS A 228 -2.02 -11.73 -26.76
C CYS A 228 -3.55 -11.64 -26.67
N LYS A 229 -4.06 -10.41 -26.51
CA LYS A 229 -5.49 -10.12 -26.29
C LYS A 229 -6.24 -9.92 -27.61
N ARG A 230 -7.47 -10.42 -27.70
CA ARG A 230 -8.34 -10.27 -28.88
C ARG A 230 -8.97 -8.87 -28.95
N LYS A 231 -9.22 -8.38 -30.17
CA LYS A 231 -9.90 -7.08 -30.40
C LYS A 231 -11.22 -6.89 -29.65
N LEU A 232 -12.03 -7.94 -29.57
CA LEU A 232 -13.33 -7.93 -28.86
C LEU A 232 -13.22 -7.76 -27.33
N ARG A 233 -12.01 -7.71 -26.77
CA ARG A 233 -11.73 -7.70 -25.33
C ARG A 233 -10.62 -6.69 -24.97
N HIS A 234 -10.63 -5.52 -25.61
CA HIS A 234 -9.60 -4.45 -25.48
C HIS A 234 -8.17 -4.84 -25.91
N GLY A 235 -8.02 -5.96 -26.62
CA GLY A 235 -6.79 -6.27 -27.35
C GLY A 235 -6.77 -5.67 -28.74
N LEU A 236 -5.71 -5.93 -29.49
CA LEU A 236 -5.57 -5.50 -30.89
C LEU A 236 -5.43 -6.67 -31.88
N PHE A 237 -5.39 -7.92 -31.40
CA PHE A 237 -5.20 -9.08 -32.27
C PHE A 237 -6.41 -9.28 -33.19
N VAL A 238 -6.12 -9.34 -34.49
CA VAL A 238 -7.07 -9.64 -35.57
C VAL A 238 -6.55 -10.89 -36.31
N GLY A 239 -7.32 -11.98 -36.27
CA GLY A 239 -6.95 -13.23 -36.92
C GLY A 239 -7.70 -14.43 -36.36
N GLU A 240 -7.42 -15.61 -36.92
CA GLU A 240 -7.96 -16.87 -36.45
C GLU A 240 -7.42 -17.23 -35.06
N GLU A 241 -8.28 -17.82 -34.23
CA GLU A 241 -7.92 -18.25 -32.88
C GLU A 241 -6.76 -19.26 -32.88
N LYS A 242 -6.71 -20.15 -33.88
CA LYS A 242 -5.62 -21.12 -34.04
C LYS A 242 -4.25 -20.43 -34.21
N LYS A 243 -4.19 -19.33 -34.96
CA LYS A 243 -2.95 -18.55 -35.12
C LYS A 243 -2.53 -17.88 -33.82
N ARG A 244 -3.49 -17.40 -33.02
CA ARG A 244 -3.22 -16.80 -31.71
C ARG A 244 -2.73 -17.83 -30.69
N VAL A 245 -3.35 -19.01 -30.64
CA VAL A 245 -2.93 -20.11 -29.76
C VAL A 245 -1.51 -20.58 -30.11
N ALA A 246 -1.16 -20.62 -31.40
CA ALA A 246 0.19 -20.95 -31.85
C ALA A 246 1.28 -20.00 -31.30
N LEU A 247 0.96 -18.74 -30.99
CA LEU A 247 1.90 -17.82 -30.34
C LEU A 247 2.25 -18.26 -28.91
N TYR A 248 1.26 -18.77 -28.16
CA TYR A 248 1.49 -19.32 -26.82
C TYR A 248 2.23 -20.66 -26.86
N GLU A 249 1.90 -21.53 -27.82
CA GLU A 249 2.64 -22.78 -28.05
C GLU A 249 4.12 -22.48 -28.35
N GLU A 250 4.39 -21.45 -29.16
CA GLU A 250 5.76 -21.00 -29.42
C GLU A 250 6.44 -20.44 -28.16
N ALA A 251 5.71 -19.68 -27.34
CA ALA A 251 6.24 -19.17 -26.08
C ALA A 251 6.64 -20.30 -25.12
N ILE A 252 5.80 -21.33 -24.99
CA ILE A 252 6.08 -22.52 -24.18
C ILE A 252 7.30 -23.28 -24.73
N LYS A 253 7.42 -23.44 -26.06
CA LYS A 253 8.56 -24.12 -26.68
C LYS A 253 9.90 -23.42 -26.44
N ASN A 254 9.88 -22.11 -26.20
CA ASN A 254 11.05 -21.28 -25.96
C ASN A 254 11.18 -20.87 -24.47
N ASP A 255 10.57 -21.65 -23.57
CA ASP A 255 10.68 -21.55 -22.11
C ASP A 255 10.34 -20.15 -21.56
N ALA A 256 9.27 -19.52 -22.07
CA ALA A 256 8.75 -18.29 -21.47
C ALA A 256 8.44 -18.50 -19.97
N ASP A 257 8.69 -17.51 -19.11
CA ASP A 257 8.40 -17.65 -17.68
C ASP A 257 6.89 -17.79 -17.42
N PHE A 258 6.10 -16.98 -18.12
CA PHE A 258 4.64 -16.99 -18.04
C PHE A 258 3.99 -16.80 -19.41
N ILE A 259 2.82 -17.40 -19.58
CA ILE A 259 1.83 -17.00 -20.58
C ILE A 259 0.56 -16.50 -19.88
N ASP A 260 -0.08 -15.44 -20.40
CA ASP A 260 -1.41 -15.00 -19.98
C ASP A 260 -2.42 -15.29 -21.08
N ILE A 261 -3.26 -16.31 -20.85
CA ILE A 261 -4.34 -16.69 -21.74
C ILE A 261 -5.69 -16.41 -21.10
N GLY A 262 -6.59 -15.75 -21.84
CA GLY A 262 -7.95 -15.52 -21.39
C GLY A 262 -8.85 -16.75 -21.51
N ILE A 263 -9.76 -16.98 -20.56
CA ILE A 263 -10.77 -18.06 -20.62
C ILE A 263 -11.66 -17.98 -21.87
N SER A 264 -11.80 -16.79 -22.45
CA SER A 264 -12.49 -16.57 -23.74
C SER A 264 -11.85 -17.30 -24.92
N SER A 265 -10.65 -17.84 -24.77
CA SER A 265 -9.98 -18.69 -25.77
C SER A 265 -10.62 -20.07 -25.91
N GLY A 266 -11.57 -20.41 -25.03
CA GLY A 266 -12.24 -21.70 -24.97
C GLY A 266 -11.50 -22.70 -24.08
N VAL A 267 -12.27 -23.49 -23.32
CA VAL A 267 -11.76 -24.44 -22.32
C VAL A 267 -10.77 -25.44 -22.95
N ALA A 268 -11.06 -25.94 -24.15
CA ALA A 268 -10.20 -26.89 -24.84
C ALA A 268 -8.79 -26.33 -25.14
N ASN A 269 -8.69 -25.08 -25.59
CA ASN A 269 -7.40 -24.45 -25.86
C ASN A 269 -6.62 -24.16 -24.56
N VAL A 270 -7.32 -23.75 -23.50
CA VAL A 270 -6.72 -23.51 -22.18
C VAL A 270 -6.16 -24.82 -21.62
N GLN A 271 -6.96 -25.88 -21.59
CA GLN A 271 -6.53 -27.20 -21.09
C GLN A 271 -5.36 -27.76 -21.90
N LYS A 272 -5.38 -27.58 -23.23
CA LYS A 272 -4.26 -27.95 -24.09
C LYS A 272 -2.96 -27.28 -23.64
N LEU A 273 -2.94 -25.94 -23.55
CA LEU A 273 -1.73 -25.21 -23.16
C LEU A 273 -1.28 -25.55 -21.74
N ILE A 274 -2.21 -25.75 -20.80
CA ILE A 274 -1.89 -26.18 -19.43
C ILE A 274 -1.23 -27.57 -19.43
N SER A 275 -1.72 -28.51 -20.24
CA SER A 275 -1.11 -29.85 -20.36
C SER A 275 0.28 -29.83 -21.02
N GLU A 276 0.56 -28.81 -21.84
CA GLU A 276 1.82 -28.67 -22.59
C GLU A 276 2.84 -27.74 -21.90
N LYS A 277 2.49 -27.09 -20.78
CA LYS A 277 3.19 -25.91 -20.23
C LYS A 277 4.66 -26.10 -19.81
N ARG A 278 5.15 -27.34 -19.63
CA ARG A 278 6.52 -27.62 -19.14
C ARG A 278 6.83 -26.77 -17.89
N GLU A 279 7.92 -26.00 -17.90
CA GLU A 279 8.30 -25.06 -16.84
C GLU A 279 7.61 -23.69 -16.95
N THR A 280 6.99 -23.37 -18.10
CA THR A 280 6.22 -22.14 -18.29
C THR A 280 4.98 -22.16 -17.39
N LYS A 281 4.76 -21.04 -16.67
CA LYS A 281 3.57 -20.88 -15.83
C LYS A 281 2.41 -20.29 -16.63
N VAL A 282 1.20 -20.75 -16.33
CA VAL A 282 -0.02 -20.26 -16.98
C VAL A 282 -0.78 -19.32 -16.06
N ILE A 283 -0.95 -18.08 -16.50
CA ILE A 283 -1.91 -17.12 -15.96
C ILE A 283 -3.20 -17.28 -16.77
N LEU A 284 -4.27 -17.72 -16.11
CA LEU A 284 -5.60 -17.80 -16.72
C LEU A 284 -6.40 -16.56 -16.36
N SER A 285 -6.73 -15.75 -17.37
CA SER A 285 -7.38 -14.46 -17.15
C SER A 285 -8.87 -14.41 -17.52
N GLU A 286 -9.65 -13.67 -16.75
CA GLU A 286 -11.03 -13.31 -17.07
C GLU A 286 -11.23 -11.81 -16.83
N HIS A 287 -11.87 -11.15 -17.81
CA HIS A 287 -12.14 -9.72 -17.76
C HIS A 287 -13.66 -9.49 -17.82
N PHE A 288 -14.21 -8.88 -16.78
CA PHE A 288 -15.61 -8.50 -16.66
C PHE A 288 -15.79 -7.04 -17.05
N PHE A 289 -16.36 -6.83 -18.23
CA PHE A 289 -16.60 -5.48 -18.77
C PHE A 289 -18.00 -5.00 -18.39
N GLY A 290 -18.11 -3.72 -18.04
CA GLY A 290 -19.34 -3.03 -17.69
C GLY A 290 -19.74 -3.11 -16.21
N ASN A 291 -19.18 -4.02 -15.41
CA ASN A 291 -19.41 -4.07 -13.96
C ASN A 291 -18.37 -4.93 -13.21
N THR A 292 -18.41 -4.85 -11.88
CA THR A 292 -17.80 -5.82 -10.97
C THR A 292 -18.89 -6.78 -10.46
N PRO A 293 -18.88 -8.07 -10.84
CA PRO A 293 -19.91 -9.03 -10.43
C PRO A 293 -19.95 -9.26 -8.92
N ASN A 294 -21.11 -9.66 -8.39
CA ASN A 294 -21.24 -10.03 -6.97
C ASN A 294 -20.74 -11.46 -6.67
N HIS A 295 -20.60 -12.32 -7.69
CA HIS A 295 -20.24 -13.74 -7.53
C HIS A 295 -18.79 -14.02 -7.94
N LEU A 296 -17.86 -13.18 -7.52
CA LEU A 296 -16.45 -13.29 -7.89
C LEU A 296 -15.80 -14.60 -7.44
N GLU A 297 -16.18 -15.13 -6.27
CA GLU A 297 -15.67 -16.43 -5.79
C GLU A 297 -16.01 -17.59 -6.72
N LYS A 298 -17.22 -17.56 -7.32
CA LYS A 298 -17.64 -18.56 -8.28
C LYS A 298 -16.84 -18.44 -9.58
N ALA A 299 -16.52 -17.22 -10.01
CA ALA A 299 -15.66 -16.99 -11.17
C ALA A 299 -14.24 -17.53 -10.90
N TYR A 300 -13.63 -17.15 -9.78
CA TYR A 300 -12.32 -17.65 -9.35
C TYR A 300 -12.29 -19.18 -9.29
N SER A 301 -13.27 -19.81 -8.64
CA SER A 301 -13.33 -21.27 -8.49
C SER A 301 -13.43 -21.99 -9.83
N LYS A 302 -14.19 -21.44 -10.80
CA LYS A 302 -14.30 -22.01 -12.15
C LYS A 302 -12.97 -21.94 -12.91
N LEU A 303 -12.26 -20.83 -12.83
CA LEU A 303 -10.94 -20.69 -13.45
C LEU A 303 -9.94 -21.61 -12.76
N LYS A 304 -9.96 -21.69 -11.43
CA LYS A 304 -9.04 -22.51 -10.66
C LYS A 304 -9.22 -24.02 -10.91
N ALA A 305 -10.44 -24.46 -11.21
CA ALA A 305 -10.75 -25.85 -11.57
C ALA A 305 -10.07 -26.32 -12.88
N LEU A 306 -9.56 -25.40 -13.71
CA LEU A 306 -8.73 -25.72 -14.88
C LEU A 306 -7.24 -25.87 -14.52
N GLU A 307 -6.89 -25.77 -13.23
CA GLU A 307 -5.55 -25.91 -12.68
C GLU A 307 -4.46 -24.98 -13.28
N PRO A 308 -4.74 -23.67 -13.51
CA PRO A 308 -3.69 -22.73 -13.85
C PRO A 308 -2.76 -22.48 -12.66
N ASP A 309 -1.54 -22.02 -12.94
CA ASP A 309 -0.57 -21.60 -11.92
C ASP A 309 -1.06 -20.34 -11.20
N LEU A 310 -1.64 -19.38 -11.96
CA LEU A 310 -2.23 -18.15 -11.44
C LEU A 310 -3.57 -17.86 -12.11
N VAL A 311 -4.48 -17.23 -11.37
CA VAL A 311 -5.74 -16.68 -11.89
C VAL A 311 -5.64 -15.16 -11.93
N ARG A 312 -6.09 -14.53 -13.03
CA ARG A 312 -6.18 -13.07 -13.17
C ARG A 312 -7.63 -12.64 -13.39
N ILE A 313 -8.20 -11.87 -12.46
CA ILE A 313 -9.56 -11.32 -12.58
C ILE A 313 -9.49 -9.80 -12.66
N ALA A 314 -9.98 -9.24 -13.76
CA ALA A 314 -10.10 -7.79 -13.93
C ALA A 314 -11.57 -7.40 -14.11
N CYS A 315 -12.02 -6.36 -13.42
CA CYS A 315 -13.42 -5.90 -13.48
C CYS A 315 -13.52 -4.40 -13.70
N ASP A 316 -14.52 -3.91 -14.43
CA ASP A 316 -14.77 -2.47 -14.48
C ASP A 316 -15.34 -1.94 -13.15
N ALA A 317 -14.72 -0.88 -12.61
CA ALA A 317 -15.25 -0.17 -11.44
C ALA A 317 -16.22 0.94 -11.86
N LYS A 318 -17.48 0.82 -11.44
CA LYS A 318 -18.51 1.86 -11.58
C LYS A 318 -18.46 2.86 -10.43
N SER A 319 -18.08 2.40 -9.25
CA SER A 319 -17.85 3.20 -8.05
C SER A 319 -16.56 2.77 -7.36
N VAL A 320 -16.13 3.54 -6.36
CA VAL A 320 -14.99 3.15 -5.51
C VAL A 320 -15.28 1.87 -4.72
N ASN A 321 -16.55 1.53 -4.49
CA ASN A 321 -16.92 0.38 -3.67
C ASN A 321 -16.62 -0.96 -4.35
N ASP A 322 -16.57 -0.98 -5.68
CA ASP A 322 -16.23 -2.18 -6.45
C ASP A 322 -14.83 -2.73 -6.12
N ASN A 323 -13.90 -1.86 -5.70
CA ASN A 323 -12.55 -2.29 -5.28
C ASN A 323 -12.62 -3.22 -4.05
N PHE A 324 -13.48 -2.94 -3.07
CA PHE A 324 -13.58 -3.75 -1.84
C PHE A 324 -14.12 -5.16 -2.09
N LYS A 325 -14.91 -5.34 -3.15
CA LYS A 325 -15.33 -6.69 -3.60
C LYS A 325 -14.12 -7.53 -4.04
N LEU A 326 -13.17 -6.91 -4.75
CA LEU A 326 -11.93 -7.59 -5.14
C LEU A 326 -10.96 -7.75 -3.96
N PHE A 327 -10.92 -6.81 -3.02
CA PHE A 327 -10.13 -6.96 -1.78
C PHE A 327 -10.61 -8.16 -0.95
N THR A 328 -11.93 -8.29 -0.81
CA THR A 328 -12.57 -9.45 -0.17
C THR A 328 -12.23 -10.73 -0.92
N LEU A 329 -12.29 -10.73 -2.26
CA LEU A 329 -11.91 -11.89 -3.06
C LEU A 329 -10.44 -12.27 -2.86
N LEU A 330 -9.52 -11.31 -2.78
CA LEU A 330 -8.09 -11.57 -2.61
C LEU A 330 -7.75 -12.22 -1.26
N ALA A 331 -8.60 -12.05 -0.24
CA ALA A 331 -8.37 -12.58 1.08
C ALA A 331 -8.07 -14.10 1.05
N GLY A 332 -6.91 -14.46 1.61
CA GLY A 332 -6.48 -15.86 1.74
C GLY A 332 -5.97 -16.54 0.46
N LYS A 333 -6.03 -15.88 -0.70
CA LYS A 333 -5.58 -16.45 -1.98
C LYS A 333 -4.12 -16.08 -2.25
N LYS A 334 -3.31 -17.06 -2.67
CA LYS A 334 -1.87 -16.88 -2.98
C LYS A 334 -1.57 -16.91 -4.47
N ASP A 335 -2.57 -17.25 -5.27
CA ASP A 335 -2.49 -17.52 -6.70
C ASP A 335 -3.42 -16.62 -7.52
N LEU A 336 -3.86 -15.51 -6.92
CA LEU A 336 -4.82 -14.59 -7.52
C LEU A 336 -4.18 -13.23 -7.78
N ILE A 337 -4.40 -12.74 -9.00
CA ILE A 337 -4.20 -11.37 -9.40
C ILE A 337 -5.58 -10.75 -9.60
N ALA A 338 -5.92 -9.70 -8.85
CA ALA A 338 -7.22 -9.07 -8.98
C ALA A 338 -7.13 -7.55 -8.86
N TYR A 339 -7.76 -6.84 -9.79
CA TYR A 339 -7.83 -5.38 -9.77
C TYR A 339 -9.02 -4.87 -10.61
N CYS A 340 -9.45 -3.66 -10.30
CA CYS A 340 -10.45 -2.94 -11.07
C CYS A 340 -9.81 -2.13 -12.22
N LEU A 341 -10.58 -1.95 -13.29
CA LEU A 341 -10.34 -1.07 -14.41
C LEU A 341 -11.07 0.26 -14.20
N GLY A 342 -10.63 1.30 -14.92
CA GLY A 342 -11.21 2.64 -14.89
C GLY A 342 -10.71 3.49 -13.72
N GLY A 343 -10.98 4.81 -13.76
CA GLY A 343 -10.46 5.75 -12.75
C GLY A 343 -10.86 5.38 -11.32
N SER A 344 -12.13 5.01 -11.11
CA SER A 344 -12.62 4.54 -9.80
C SER A 344 -11.95 3.25 -9.31
N GLY A 345 -11.29 2.50 -10.20
CA GLY A 345 -10.61 1.24 -9.92
C GLY A 345 -9.12 1.38 -9.58
N SER A 346 -8.53 2.56 -9.77
CA SER A 346 -7.07 2.77 -9.66
C SER A 346 -6.51 2.36 -8.30
N ILE A 347 -7.26 2.59 -7.22
CA ILE A 347 -6.83 2.23 -5.86
C ILE A 347 -6.60 0.73 -5.67
N SER A 348 -7.30 -0.15 -6.41
CA SER A 348 -7.07 -1.59 -6.31
C SER A 348 -5.69 -2.01 -6.83
N ARG A 349 -5.09 -1.23 -7.73
CA ARG A 349 -3.73 -1.46 -8.24
C ARG A 349 -2.69 -0.98 -7.23
N VAL A 350 -2.94 0.16 -6.59
CA VAL A 350 -2.09 0.71 -5.53
C VAL A 350 -2.09 -0.22 -4.31
N LEU A 351 -3.26 -0.67 -3.87
CA LEU A 351 -3.44 -1.47 -2.65
C LEU A 351 -3.28 -2.98 -2.89
N SER A 352 -2.75 -3.38 -4.04
CA SER A 352 -2.55 -4.78 -4.41
C SER A 352 -1.68 -5.54 -3.40
N GLY A 353 -0.58 -4.94 -2.92
CA GLY A 353 0.27 -5.51 -1.87
C GLY A 353 -0.43 -5.65 -0.51
N LYS A 354 -1.33 -4.71 -0.18
CA LYS A 354 -2.12 -4.74 1.06
C LYS A 354 -3.10 -5.91 1.10
N TYR A 355 -3.75 -6.18 -0.02
CA TYR A 355 -4.80 -7.20 -0.10
C TYR A 355 -4.30 -8.54 -0.64
N GLY A 356 -3.05 -8.62 -1.09
CA GLY A 356 -2.40 -9.89 -1.42
C GLY A 356 -2.54 -10.32 -2.88
N SER A 357 -2.75 -9.38 -3.80
CA SER A 357 -2.63 -9.66 -5.23
C SER A 357 -1.18 -9.98 -5.59
N VAL A 358 -0.96 -11.03 -6.38
CA VAL A 358 0.39 -11.49 -6.75
C VAL A 358 1.14 -10.42 -7.57
N PHE A 359 0.43 -9.81 -8.53
CA PHE A 359 0.96 -8.77 -9.41
C PHE A 359 0.08 -7.53 -9.44
N SER A 360 0.71 -6.40 -9.77
CA SER A 360 0.05 -5.16 -10.15
C SER A 360 0.69 -4.66 -11.43
N TYR A 361 -0.13 -4.21 -12.38
CA TYR A 361 0.35 -3.85 -13.72
C TYR A 361 0.53 -2.34 -13.85
N THR A 362 1.65 -1.93 -14.43
CA THR A 362 2.08 -0.55 -14.64
C THR A 362 2.81 -0.41 -15.98
N CYS A 363 3.30 0.79 -16.31
CA CYS A 363 4.04 1.09 -17.52
C CYS A 363 5.02 2.26 -17.29
N LEU A 364 6.04 2.37 -18.15
CA LEU A 364 6.94 3.55 -18.19
C LEU A 364 6.35 4.70 -19.01
N GLY A 365 5.58 4.37 -20.05
CA GLY A 365 4.95 5.35 -20.94
C GLY A 365 3.43 5.41 -20.77
N THR A 366 2.72 5.40 -21.90
CA THR A 366 1.26 5.54 -21.94
C THR A 366 0.56 4.31 -21.35
N PRO A 367 -0.35 4.46 -20.38
CA PRO A 367 -1.13 3.36 -19.84
C PRO A 367 -1.92 2.61 -20.93
N THR A 368 -1.81 1.28 -20.93
CA THR A 368 -2.42 0.42 -21.95
C THR A 368 -3.83 -0.05 -21.57
N SER A 369 -4.34 0.35 -20.40
CA SER A 369 -5.67 0.00 -19.92
C SER A 369 -6.25 1.08 -19.02
N PRO A 370 -7.59 1.31 -19.01
CA PRO A 370 -8.20 2.30 -18.15
C PRO A 370 -7.86 2.10 -16.67
N GLY A 371 -7.45 3.18 -15.99
CA GLY A 371 -7.11 3.16 -14.56
C GLY A 371 -5.75 2.54 -14.22
N MET A 372 -4.96 2.14 -15.22
CA MET A 372 -3.56 1.78 -14.99
C MET A 372 -2.75 3.05 -14.71
N LEU A 373 -1.90 2.97 -13.68
CA LEU A 373 -0.99 4.03 -13.28
C LEU A 373 0.38 3.78 -13.90
N THR A 374 1.07 4.85 -14.31
CA THR A 374 2.49 4.76 -14.69
C THR A 374 3.33 4.42 -13.46
N TYR A 375 4.57 3.99 -13.68
CA TYR A 375 5.47 3.66 -12.58
C TYR A 375 5.80 4.89 -11.72
N GLU A 376 5.90 6.05 -12.36
CA GLU A 376 6.07 7.33 -11.67
C GLU A 376 4.85 7.65 -10.78
N GLU A 377 3.64 7.43 -11.29
CA GLU A 377 2.40 7.63 -10.51
C GLU A 377 2.28 6.65 -9.35
N LEU A 378 2.67 5.38 -9.52
CA LEU A 378 2.74 4.39 -8.44
C LEU A 378 3.77 4.78 -7.37
N GLY A 379 4.87 5.41 -7.78
CA GLY A 379 5.91 5.92 -6.88
C GLY A 379 5.36 6.90 -5.83
N ARG A 380 4.31 7.67 -6.17
CA ARG A 380 3.64 8.62 -5.25
C ARG A 380 3.00 7.94 -4.04
N TYR A 381 2.74 6.64 -4.11
CA TYR A 381 2.13 5.84 -3.05
C TYR A 381 3.16 5.00 -2.28
N ASN A 382 4.46 5.16 -2.56
CA ASN A 382 5.52 4.29 -2.04
C ASN A 382 5.21 2.81 -2.30
N PHE A 383 4.72 2.47 -3.49
CA PHE A 383 4.16 1.15 -3.83
C PHE A 383 4.98 -0.04 -3.32
N GLN A 384 6.31 0.02 -3.47
CA GLN A 384 7.23 -1.03 -3.04
C GLN A 384 7.27 -1.27 -1.53
N LYS A 385 6.78 -0.34 -0.70
CA LYS A 385 6.67 -0.47 0.75
C LYS A 385 5.31 -1.02 1.20
N ILE A 386 4.31 -1.07 0.32
CA ILE A 386 2.95 -1.52 0.68
C ILE A 386 2.93 -3.04 0.87
N ASP A 387 2.49 -3.47 2.04
CA ASP A 387 2.33 -4.85 2.45
C ASP A 387 1.00 -5.08 3.20
N ARG A 388 0.75 -6.32 3.63
CA ARG A 388 -0.50 -6.71 4.29
C ARG A 388 -0.77 -5.97 5.61
N LYS A 389 0.26 -5.44 6.27
CA LYS A 389 0.19 -4.71 7.55
C LYS A 389 0.06 -3.20 7.33
N THR A 390 0.27 -2.69 6.12
CA THR A 390 0.15 -1.25 5.80
C THR A 390 -1.24 -0.71 6.17
N LYS A 391 -1.29 0.37 6.95
CA LYS A 391 -2.55 1.06 7.25
C LYS A 391 -3.01 1.88 6.04
N VAL A 392 -4.30 1.85 5.74
CA VAL A 392 -4.86 2.56 4.57
C VAL A 392 -5.58 3.82 5.03
N PHE A 393 -5.08 4.97 4.62
CA PHE A 393 -5.68 6.28 4.82
C PHE A 393 -6.15 6.87 3.49
N GLY A 394 -6.94 7.93 3.53
CA GLY A 394 -7.32 8.60 2.29
C GLY A 394 -8.15 9.86 2.47
N ASN A 395 -8.57 10.45 1.36
CA ASN A 395 -9.59 11.51 1.35
C ASN A 395 -10.84 11.04 0.59
N ILE A 396 -12.00 11.45 1.10
CA ILE A 396 -13.27 11.27 0.40
C ILE A 396 -13.71 12.57 -0.27
N SER A 397 -13.96 12.51 -1.58
CA SER A 397 -14.39 13.65 -2.42
C SER A 397 -14.87 13.16 -3.80
N GLU A 398 -15.70 13.95 -4.48
CA GLU A 398 -16.01 13.71 -5.90
C GLU A 398 -14.77 13.89 -6.81
N ASN A 399 -13.78 14.67 -6.35
CA ASN A 399 -12.53 14.95 -7.05
C ASN A 399 -11.31 14.51 -6.22
N ALA A 400 -11.42 13.39 -5.50
CA ALA A 400 -10.41 12.96 -4.53
C ALA A 400 -8.99 12.86 -5.12
N GLU A 401 -8.90 12.41 -6.38
CA GLU A 401 -7.65 12.20 -7.13
C GLU A 401 -6.86 13.50 -7.38
N LYS A 402 -7.50 14.66 -7.32
CA LYS A 402 -6.85 15.97 -7.51
C LYS A 402 -6.29 16.56 -6.20
N SER A 403 -6.44 15.85 -5.09
CA SER A 403 -6.04 16.36 -3.77
C SER A 403 -4.53 16.26 -3.58
N ILE A 404 -3.92 17.37 -3.20
CA ILE A 404 -2.50 17.43 -2.78
C ILE A 404 -2.21 16.55 -1.55
N LEU A 405 -3.25 16.16 -0.79
CA LEU A 405 -3.10 15.32 0.40
C LEU A 405 -2.51 13.95 0.07
N VAL A 406 -2.78 13.42 -1.13
CA VAL A 406 -2.22 12.14 -1.56
C VAL A 406 -0.69 12.19 -1.55
N ASN A 407 -0.11 13.20 -2.20
CA ASN A 407 1.35 13.36 -2.21
C ASN A 407 1.90 13.76 -0.84
N THR A 408 1.17 14.64 -0.14
CA THR A 408 1.63 15.18 1.16
C THR A 408 1.74 14.06 2.21
N PHE A 409 0.68 13.28 2.41
CA PHE A 409 0.68 12.21 3.42
C PHE A 409 1.64 11.08 3.05
N ASN A 410 1.66 10.62 1.80
CA ASN A 410 2.58 9.54 1.41
C ASN A 410 4.06 9.95 1.55
N LYS A 411 4.39 11.23 1.31
CA LYS A 411 5.73 11.74 1.56
C LYS A 411 6.08 11.75 3.05
N VAL A 412 5.15 12.21 3.89
CA VAL A 412 5.34 12.23 5.34
C VAL A 412 5.45 10.81 5.91
N PHE A 413 4.60 9.88 5.48
CA PHE A 413 4.69 8.47 5.87
C PHE A 413 6.05 7.86 5.51
N LEU A 414 6.60 8.21 4.35
CA LEU A 414 7.93 7.76 3.95
C LEU A 414 9.03 8.34 4.83
N GLN A 415 8.97 9.64 5.16
CA GLN A 415 9.97 10.35 5.95
C GLN A 415 9.98 9.91 7.42
N GLU A 416 8.80 9.68 7.99
CA GLU A 416 8.60 9.29 9.39
C GLU A 416 8.60 7.76 9.60
N ASP A 417 8.93 6.99 8.55
CA ASP A 417 8.93 5.52 8.51
C ASP A 417 7.63 4.87 9.04
N ILE A 418 6.49 5.47 8.68
CA ILE A 418 5.16 4.96 9.04
C ILE A 418 4.72 3.97 7.96
N ASN A 419 4.40 2.72 8.36
CA ASN A 419 3.83 1.72 7.45
C ASN A 419 2.36 2.03 7.11
N ALA A 420 2.17 3.05 6.27
CA ALA A 420 0.88 3.55 5.85
C ALA A 420 0.89 4.03 4.39
N VAL A 421 -0.28 4.03 3.76
CA VAL A 421 -0.51 4.58 2.44
C VAL A 421 -1.75 5.47 2.44
N TYR A 422 -1.69 6.60 1.74
CA TYR A 422 -2.80 7.52 1.56
C TYR A 422 -3.32 7.44 0.13
N VAL A 423 -4.61 7.16 -0.06
CA VAL A 423 -5.24 6.99 -1.38
C VAL A 423 -6.47 7.89 -1.60
N PRO A 424 -6.77 8.29 -2.85
CA PRO A 424 -7.95 9.08 -3.15
C PRO A 424 -9.21 8.22 -3.31
N PHE A 425 -10.18 8.35 -2.39
CA PHE A 425 -11.48 7.68 -2.50
C PHE A 425 -12.49 8.58 -3.21
N LYS A 426 -12.62 8.37 -4.53
CA LYS A 426 -13.57 9.11 -5.37
C LYS A 426 -15.00 8.61 -5.13
N LEU A 427 -15.79 9.41 -4.44
CA LEU A 427 -17.17 9.07 -4.06
C LEU A 427 -18.16 9.94 -4.83
N ARG A 428 -19.20 9.31 -5.35
CA ARG A 428 -20.44 9.97 -5.79
C ARG A 428 -21.46 9.93 -4.65
N SER A 429 -22.49 10.76 -4.68
CA SER A 429 -23.48 10.85 -3.60
C SER A 429 -24.13 9.51 -3.23
N GLY A 430 -24.31 8.60 -4.20
CA GLY A 430 -24.87 7.26 -3.97
C GLY A 430 -23.91 6.24 -3.33
N ASP A 431 -22.61 6.52 -3.31
CA ASP A 431 -21.59 5.54 -2.92
C ASP A 431 -21.33 5.52 -1.40
N LEU A 432 -21.72 6.59 -0.68
CA LEU A 432 -21.32 6.84 0.71
C LEU A 432 -21.73 5.72 1.67
N HIS A 433 -22.96 5.19 1.55
CA HIS A 433 -23.46 4.18 2.48
C HIS A 433 -22.64 2.89 2.42
N GLU A 434 -22.42 2.36 1.21
CA GLU A 434 -21.61 1.14 1.01
C GLU A 434 -20.13 1.41 1.34
N PHE A 435 -19.61 2.60 1.07
CA PHE A 435 -18.27 2.99 1.49
C PHE A 435 -18.10 2.93 3.01
N MET A 436 -19.06 3.49 3.77
CA MET A 436 -19.02 3.46 5.23
C MET A 436 -19.20 2.04 5.80
N HIS A 437 -19.94 1.17 5.10
CA HIS A 437 -19.98 -0.25 5.44
C HIS A 437 -18.59 -0.90 5.32
N ASN A 438 -17.90 -0.70 4.19
CA ASN A 438 -16.54 -1.22 3.96
C ASN A 438 -15.53 -0.63 4.97
N TYR A 439 -15.65 0.66 5.27
CA TYR A 439 -14.83 1.34 6.28
C TYR A 439 -14.94 0.64 7.65
N ARG A 440 -16.18 0.32 8.07
CA ARG A 440 -16.44 -0.35 9.35
C ARG A 440 -15.84 -1.76 9.43
N GLN A 441 -15.72 -2.47 8.31
CA GLN A 441 -15.08 -3.80 8.24
C GLN A 441 -13.56 -3.78 8.44
N GLY A 442 -12.94 -2.60 8.64
CA GLY A 442 -11.50 -2.48 8.93
C GLY A 442 -10.60 -2.38 7.70
N GLU A 443 -11.19 -2.25 6.51
CA GLU A 443 -10.46 -2.08 5.24
C GLU A 443 -9.77 -0.71 5.14
N ILE A 444 -10.21 0.26 5.94
CA ILE A 444 -9.72 1.65 5.92
C ILE A 444 -9.49 2.10 7.37
N SER A 445 -8.32 2.69 7.62
CA SER A 445 -7.89 3.12 8.96
C SER A 445 -8.32 4.56 9.29
N GLY A 446 -8.39 5.44 8.29
CA GLY A 446 -8.70 6.85 8.50
C GLY A 446 -9.00 7.60 7.20
N VAL A 447 -9.92 8.56 7.22
CA VAL A 447 -10.16 9.43 6.06
C VAL A 447 -10.34 10.90 6.41
N VAL A 448 -9.85 11.78 5.54
CA VAL A 448 -10.22 13.20 5.50
C VAL A 448 -11.50 13.37 4.69
N VAL A 449 -12.46 14.11 5.25
CA VAL A 449 -13.77 14.34 4.65
C VAL A 449 -13.84 15.71 3.97
N SER A 450 -14.11 15.72 2.66
CA SER A 450 -14.30 16.95 1.89
C SER A 450 -15.72 17.49 1.99
N THR A 451 -15.87 18.78 1.66
CA THR A 451 -17.08 19.60 1.90
C THR A 451 -18.40 18.95 1.52
N GLN A 452 -18.46 18.15 0.45
CA GLN A 452 -19.70 17.51 -0.02
C GLN A 452 -20.27 16.48 0.97
N PHE A 453 -19.41 15.85 1.78
CA PHE A 453 -19.77 14.72 2.64
C PHE A 453 -19.72 15.04 4.14
N LYS A 454 -19.19 16.20 4.52
CA LYS A 454 -18.89 16.60 5.91
C LYS A 454 -20.08 16.50 6.88
N GLU A 455 -21.29 16.82 6.43
CA GLU A 455 -22.51 16.75 7.26
C GLU A 455 -23.16 15.35 7.21
N HIS A 456 -23.26 14.78 6.00
CA HIS A 456 -24.01 13.53 5.78
C HIS A 456 -23.37 12.32 6.47
N ILE A 457 -22.05 12.34 6.63
CA ILE A 457 -21.29 11.22 7.18
C ILE A 457 -21.48 11.04 8.69
N LEU A 458 -21.94 12.08 9.41
CA LEU A 458 -22.17 12.03 10.86
C LEU A 458 -23.09 10.88 11.27
N ARG A 459 -24.10 10.56 10.44
CA ARG A 459 -25.08 9.48 10.72
C ARG A 459 -24.46 8.08 10.80
N PHE A 460 -23.23 7.90 10.30
CA PHE A 460 -22.54 6.62 10.26
C PHE A 460 -21.54 6.45 11.41
N LEU A 461 -21.32 7.50 12.19
CA LEU A 461 -20.32 7.54 13.26
C LEU A 461 -20.94 7.13 14.59
N ASP A 462 -20.14 6.44 15.41
CA ASP A 462 -20.55 5.98 16.73
C ASP A 462 -20.29 7.04 17.81
N SER A 463 -19.26 7.87 17.60
CA SER A 463 -18.88 8.93 18.53
C SER A 463 -18.33 10.17 17.84
N VAL A 464 -18.69 11.33 18.37
CA VAL A 464 -18.15 12.65 17.99
C VAL A 464 -18.04 13.50 19.26
N ASP A 465 -17.07 14.42 19.30
CA ASP A 465 -16.95 15.36 20.41
C ASP A 465 -18.02 16.46 20.40
N ASP A 466 -18.17 17.16 21.52
CA ASP A 466 -19.24 18.14 21.69
C ASP A 466 -19.09 19.32 20.73
N THR A 467 -17.85 19.73 20.43
CA THR A 467 -17.55 20.72 19.38
C THR A 467 -18.09 20.26 18.02
N THR A 468 -17.81 19.01 17.63
CA THR A 468 -18.29 18.40 16.37
C THR A 468 -19.82 18.32 16.33
N LYS A 469 -20.47 18.02 17.46
CA LYS A 469 -21.94 18.06 17.58
C LYS A 469 -22.50 19.46 17.34
N GLN A 470 -21.91 20.48 17.97
CA GLN A 470 -22.36 21.87 17.85
C GLN A 470 -22.16 22.44 16.43
N ILE A 471 -21.00 22.19 15.82
CA ILE A 471 -20.74 22.64 14.44
C ILE A 471 -21.48 21.79 13.40
N ASN A 472 -22.00 20.62 13.78
CA ASN A 472 -22.79 19.71 12.95
C ASN A 472 -22.10 19.26 11.65
N TYR A 473 -20.78 19.03 11.69
CA TYR A 473 -20.04 18.39 10.60
C TYR A 473 -18.68 17.83 11.07
N VAL A 474 -18.16 16.83 10.36
CA VAL A 474 -16.86 16.20 10.64
C VAL A 474 -15.87 16.39 9.49
N SER A 475 -14.57 16.55 9.79
CA SER A 475 -13.52 16.64 8.76
C SER A 475 -12.54 15.46 8.76
N THR A 476 -12.50 14.66 9.83
CA THR A 476 -11.62 13.51 9.96
C THR A 476 -12.34 12.35 10.63
N ILE A 477 -12.23 11.15 10.05
CA ILE A 477 -12.80 9.91 10.61
C ILE A 477 -11.68 8.89 10.81
N PHE A 478 -11.77 8.12 11.87
CA PHE A 478 -10.90 6.99 12.16
C PHE A 478 -11.66 5.90 12.89
N ASN A 479 -11.15 4.67 12.80
CA ASN A 479 -11.67 3.52 13.52
C ASN A 479 -10.75 3.22 14.71
N GLN A 480 -11.31 3.20 15.91
CA GLN A 480 -10.63 2.79 17.14
C GLN A 480 -11.39 1.62 17.75
N GLU A 481 -10.84 0.41 17.65
CA GLU A 481 -11.43 -0.80 18.23
C GLU A 481 -12.91 -0.99 17.84
N GLU A 482 -13.21 -0.89 16.55
CA GLU A 482 -14.55 -1.01 15.95
C GLU A 482 -15.50 0.18 16.19
N VAL A 483 -15.05 1.19 16.95
CA VAL A 483 -15.77 2.45 17.16
C VAL A 483 -15.34 3.47 16.09
N LEU A 484 -16.30 3.89 15.27
CA LEU A 484 -16.10 4.95 14.28
C LEU A 484 -16.20 6.32 14.93
N ILE A 485 -15.07 7.00 15.02
CA ILE A 485 -14.95 8.30 15.68
C ILE A 485 -14.79 9.39 14.63
N GLY A 486 -15.58 10.46 14.78
CA GLY A 486 -15.43 11.70 14.02
C GLY A 486 -14.80 12.81 14.83
N ARG A 487 -13.88 13.54 14.21
CA ARG A 487 -13.26 14.75 14.77
C ARG A 487 -13.22 15.88 13.75
N ASN A 488 -13.14 17.09 14.29
CA ASN A 488 -12.87 18.29 13.52
C ASN A 488 -11.58 18.95 14.00
N PHE A 489 -10.67 19.21 13.07
CA PHE A 489 -9.41 19.91 13.36
C PHE A 489 -9.32 21.24 12.62
N ASP A 490 -10.35 21.64 11.88
CA ASP A 490 -10.31 22.80 10.99
C ASP A 490 -10.13 24.11 11.80
N GLY A 491 -10.93 24.28 12.86
CA GLY A 491 -10.89 25.47 13.74
C GLY A 491 -9.62 25.52 14.58
N ALA A 492 -9.31 24.44 15.30
CA ALA A 492 -8.12 24.30 16.12
C ALA A 492 -6.82 24.50 15.33
N ALA A 493 -6.75 24.03 14.08
CA ALA A 493 -5.57 24.24 13.23
C ALA A 493 -5.35 25.71 12.86
N ALA A 494 -6.42 26.44 12.55
CA ALA A 494 -6.34 27.87 12.27
C ALA A 494 -6.01 28.69 13.52
N ALA A 495 -6.57 28.33 14.68
CA ALA A 495 -6.22 28.93 15.96
C ALA A 495 -4.74 28.70 16.30
N ALA A 496 -4.24 27.47 16.18
CA ALA A 496 -2.82 27.16 16.42
C ALA A 496 -1.87 27.98 15.52
N ALA A 497 -2.23 28.14 14.24
CA ALA A 497 -1.46 28.98 13.33
C ALA A 497 -1.47 30.48 13.73
N LEU A 498 -2.55 30.99 14.33
CA LEU A 498 -2.61 32.34 14.89
C LEU A 498 -1.77 32.48 16.17
N GLU A 499 -1.81 31.46 17.04
CA GLU A 499 -1.09 31.45 18.32
C GLU A 499 0.44 31.50 18.16
N GLU A 500 0.97 31.04 17.01
CA GLU A 500 2.38 31.27 16.64
C GLU A 500 2.76 32.75 16.52
N LYS A 501 1.77 33.63 16.29
CA LYS A 501 1.98 35.07 16.03
C LYS A 501 1.43 35.95 17.14
N THR A 502 0.35 35.54 17.81
CA THR A 502 -0.26 36.33 18.88
C THR A 502 -1.15 35.49 19.80
N GLY A 503 -1.26 35.88 21.07
CA GLY A 503 -2.28 35.31 21.96
C GLY A 503 -3.69 35.73 21.55
N LEU A 504 -4.66 34.83 21.69
CA LEU A 504 -6.03 35.02 21.17
C LEU A 504 -7.03 35.63 22.16
N LYS A 505 -6.83 35.41 23.47
CA LYS A 505 -7.74 35.91 24.51
C LYS A 505 -7.88 37.43 24.45
N GLY A 506 -9.12 37.92 24.35
CA GLY A 506 -9.48 39.34 24.26
C GLY A 506 -9.13 40.02 22.94
N LYS A 507 -8.67 39.29 21.91
CA LYS A 507 -8.39 39.87 20.60
C LYS A 507 -9.68 40.11 19.82
N LYS A 508 -9.76 41.25 19.13
CA LYS A 508 -10.85 41.54 18.19
C LYS A 508 -10.59 40.87 16.85
N VAL A 509 -11.42 39.90 16.49
CA VAL A 509 -11.27 39.09 15.28
C VAL A 509 -12.45 39.28 14.35
N LEU A 510 -12.18 39.68 13.10
CA LEU A 510 -13.16 39.70 12.02
C LEU A 510 -13.04 38.43 11.18
N VAL A 511 -14.06 37.58 11.18
CA VAL A 511 -14.16 36.40 10.30
C VAL A 511 -15.10 36.73 9.13
N ILE A 512 -14.56 36.67 7.91
CA ILE A 512 -15.30 36.90 6.67
C ILE A 512 -15.61 35.55 6.04
N GLY A 513 -16.87 35.14 6.06
CA GLY A 513 -17.35 33.87 5.52
C GLY A 513 -18.20 33.07 6.50
N ALA A 514 -19.09 32.22 5.97
CA ALA A 514 -19.98 31.37 6.76
C ALA A 514 -20.03 29.92 6.22
N GLY A 515 -18.90 29.42 5.71
CA GLY A 515 -18.73 28.02 5.32
C GLY A 515 -18.50 27.11 6.54
N THR A 516 -18.33 25.81 6.30
CA THR A 516 -18.04 24.81 7.35
C THR A 516 -16.78 25.19 8.14
N THR A 517 -15.68 25.49 7.46
CA THR A 517 -14.42 25.92 8.09
C THR A 517 -14.58 27.19 8.93
N ALA A 518 -15.37 28.17 8.45
CA ALA A 518 -15.65 29.39 9.20
C ALA A 518 -16.42 29.10 10.50
N ARG A 519 -17.40 28.18 10.46
CA ARG A 519 -18.17 27.73 11.62
C ARG A 519 -17.25 27.12 12.69
N ALA A 520 -16.36 26.21 12.31
CA ALA A 520 -15.40 25.61 13.24
C ALA A 520 -14.41 26.63 13.81
N LEU A 521 -13.91 27.55 12.98
CA LEU A 521 -13.02 28.63 13.42
C LEU A 521 -13.70 29.56 14.43
N VAL A 522 -14.94 29.99 14.18
CA VAL A 522 -15.69 30.84 15.12
C VAL A 522 -15.89 30.14 16.47
N SER A 523 -16.26 28.86 16.44
CA SER A 523 -16.41 28.05 17.65
C SER A 523 -15.11 28.01 18.47
N GLU A 524 -13.98 27.72 17.81
CA GLU A 524 -12.67 27.63 18.46
C GLU A 524 -12.22 28.98 19.04
N LEU A 525 -12.27 30.05 18.24
CA LEU A 525 -11.84 31.38 18.68
C LEU A 525 -12.68 31.92 19.84
N SER A 526 -13.98 31.64 19.83
CA SER A 526 -14.89 32.00 20.92
C SER A 526 -14.52 31.24 22.20
N ALA A 527 -14.28 29.93 22.11
CA ALA A 527 -13.85 29.10 23.23
C ALA A 527 -12.50 29.54 23.83
N LEU A 528 -11.59 30.04 23.00
CA LEU A 528 -10.30 30.61 23.43
C LEU A 528 -10.42 32.06 23.97
N GLY A 529 -11.63 32.63 23.98
CA GLY A 529 -11.92 33.95 24.56
C GLY A 529 -11.60 35.14 23.65
N SER A 530 -11.58 34.94 22.33
CA SER A 530 -11.49 36.05 21.38
C SER A 530 -12.82 36.82 21.28
N GLU A 531 -12.77 38.13 21.03
CA GLU A 531 -13.93 38.92 20.65
C GLU A 531 -14.20 38.74 19.15
N VAL A 532 -14.97 37.70 18.80
CA VAL A 532 -15.23 37.32 17.40
C VAL A 532 -16.42 38.10 16.82
N THR A 533 -16.22 38.64 15.63
CA THR A 533 -17.26 39.22 14.78
C THR A 533 -17.29 38.49 13.43
N ILE A 534 -18.44 37.93 13.05
CA ILE A 534 -18.63 37.21 11.78
C ILE A 534 -19.50 37.99 10.81
N CYS A 535 -19.12 38.01 9.53
CA CYS A 535 -19.97 38.48 8.44
C CYS A 535 -19.89 37.55 7.22
N ASN A 536 -20.90 37.58 6.37
CA ASN A 536 -20.92 36.79 5.13
C ASN A 536 -21.88 37.41 4.11
N ARG A 537 -21.59 37.31 2.80
CA ARG A 537 -22.42 37.84 1.71
C ARG A 537 -23.91 37.52 1.89
N THR A 538 -24.21 36.29 2.30
CA THR A 538 -25.54 35.89 2.75
C THR A 538 -25.61 36.11 4.26
N ASN A 539 -26.12 37.28 4.68
CA ASN A 539 -26.17 37.71 6.09
C ASN A 539 -26.81 36.65 7.02
N SER A 540 -27.90 36.01 6.58
CA SER A 540 -28.60 34.99 7.38
C SER A 540 -27.72 33.81 7.80
N LYS A 541 -26.73 33.42 6.97
CA LYS A 541 -25.78 32.36 7.33
C LYS A 541 -24.83 32.78 8.44
N ALA A 542 -24.30 34.02 8.40
CA ALA A 542 -23.45 34.55 9.45
C ALA A 542 -24.24 34.75 10.75
N LYS A 543 -25.48 35.24 10.65
CA LYS A 543 -26.38 35.42 11.80
C LYS A 543 -26.69 34.09 12.52
N ASN A 544 -26.92 33.02 11.78
CA ASN A 544 -27.12 31.70 12.38
C ASN A 544 -25.88 31.21 13.15
N ILE A 545 -24.68 31.38 12.58
CA ILE A 545 -23.43 31.02 13.26
C ILE A 545 -23.23 31.91 14.50
N SER A 546 -23.52 33.21 14.41
CA SER A 546 -23.35 34.13 15.54
C SER A 546 -24.26 33.79 16.71
N GLU A 547 -25.53 33.45 16.43
CA GLU A 547 -26.48 33.00 17.44
C GLU A 547 -26.05 31.67 18.08
N THR A 548 -25.55 30.73 17.27
CA THR A 548 -25.11 29.40 17.73
C THR A 548 -23.94 29.48 18.71
N PHE A 549 -22.95 30.35 18.46
CA PHE A 549 -21.73 30.46 19.27
C PHE A 549 -21.68 31.71 20.15
N ALA A 550 -22.80 32.45 20.25
CA ALA A 550 -22.92 33.70 20.99
C ALA A 550 -21.80 34.71 20.67
N VAL A 551 -21.49 34.88 19.38
CA VAL A 551 -20.51 35.86 18.89
C VAL A 551 -21.20 37.04 18.19
N ASN A 552 -20.44 38.09 17.85
CA ASN A 552 -21.02 39.27 17.21
C ASN A 552 -21.35 39.01 15.74
N PHE A 553 -22.53 39.47 15.30
CA PHE A 553 -22.91 39.53 13.89
C PHE A 553 -22.63 40.93 13.33
N LEU A 554 -22.10 40.98 12.11
CA LEU A 554 -21.92 42.21 11.35
C LEU A 554 -22.56 42.07 9.97
N GLU A 555 -23.30 43.07 9.52
CA GLU A 555 -23.81 43.05 8.14
C GLU A 555 -22.64 43.09 7.16
N TYR A 556 -22.70 42.27 6.10
CA TYR A 556 -21.58 42.15 5.17
C TYR A 556 -21.11 43.47 4.55
N LYS A 557 -22.02 44.45 4.38
CA LYS A 557 -21.70 45.77 3.84
C LYS A 557 -20.76 46.59 4.76
N GLU A 558 -20.77 46.31 6.06
CA GLU A 558 -20.03 47.06 7.08
C GLU A 558 -18.62 46.52 7.33
N ARG A 559 -18.30 45.34 6.80
CA ARG A 559 -17.02 44.64 7.01
C ARG A 559 -15.78 45.51 6.77
N ASN A 560 -15.83 46.38 5.76
CA ASN A 560 -14.71 47.26 5.41
C ASN A 560 -14.43 48.26 6.55
N ALA A 561 -15.48 48.91 7.07
CA ALA A 561 -15.33 49.85 8.18
C ALA A 561 -14.83 49.14 9.45
N PHE A 562 -15.43 48.00 9.79
CA PHE A 562 -15.07 47.22 10.99
C PHE A 562 -13.65 46.65 10.93
N ALA A 563 -13.11 46.36 9.74
CA ALA A 563 -11.73 45.89 9.60
C ALA A 563 -10.69 46.87 10.17
N LYS A 564 -11.04 48.15 10.33
CA LYS A 564 -10.19 49.16 11.01
C LYS A 564 -10.05 48.89 12.51
N ASP A 565 -11.10 48.39 13.16
CA ASP A 565 -11.15 48.14 14.60
C ASP A 565 -10.67 46.72 14.98
N ALA A 566 -10.70 45.79 14.02
CA ALA A 566 -10.20 44.43 14.21
C ALA A 566 -8.67 44.39 14.26
N GLN A 567 -8.14 43.49 15.10
CA GLN A 567 -6.69 43.20 15.19
C GLN A 567 -6.30 42.03 14.30
N ILE A 568 -7.24 41.10 14.09
CA ILE A 568 -7.06 39.91 13.26
C ILE A 568 -8.21 39.88 12.24
N ILE A 569 -7.89 39.74 10.96
CA ILE A 569 -8.87 39.61 9.88
C ILE A 569 -8.65 38.29 9.15
N ILE A 570 -9.70 37.47 9.07
CA ILE A 570 -9.61 36.12 8.52
C ILE A 570 -10.56 35.99 7.32
N ASN A 571 -9.99 35.72 6.14
CA ASN A 571 -10.76 35.29 4.98
C ASN A 571 -11.04 33.79 5.08
N ALA A 572 -12.29 33.44 5.34
CA ALA A 572 -12.81 32.07 5.37
C ALA A 572 -13.81 31.80 4.22
N THR A 573 -13.72 32.59 3.14
CA THR A 573 -14.52 32.42 1.92
C THR A 573 -13.71 31.72 0.82
N SER A 574 -14.37 31.40 -0.28
CA SER A 574 -13.70 30.98 -1.52
C SER A 574 -13.24 32.17 -2.40
N CYS A 575 -13.34 33.40 -1.91
CA CYS A 575 -12.89 34.59 -2.62
C CYS A 575 -11.36 34.72 -2.54
N GLY A 576 -10.70 34.81 -3.70
CA GLY A 576 -9.23 34.85 -3.78
C GLY A 576 -8.64 34.17 -5.03
N SER A 577 -9.46 33.44 -5.80
CA SER A 577 -9.10 33.04 -7.18
C SER A 577 -9.12 34.27 -8.11
N SER A 578 -8.35 34.24 -9.19
CA SER A 578 -8.15 35.35 -10.15
C SER A 578 -9.45 35.94 -10.75
N SER A 579 -10.59 35.28 -10.57
CA SER A 579 -11.94 35.69 -11.02
C SER A 579 -12.93 36.03 -9.90
N ALA A 580 -12.58 35.83 -8.62
CA ALA A 580 -13.51 36.03 -7.51
C ALA A 580 -13.47 37.47 -6.97
N PRO A 581 -14.61 38.02 -6.50
CA PRO A 581 -14.64 39.34 -5.86
C PRO A 581 -13.86 39.32 -4.55
N GLU A 582 -13.27 40.44 -4.17
CA GLU A 582 -12.46 40.54 -2.95
C GLU A 582 -13.31 40.39 -1.68
N SER A 583 -12.79 39.65 -0.71
CA SER A 583 -13.42 39.49 0.62
C SER A 583 -13.42 40.79 1.41
N LEU A 584 -12.36 41.60 1.29
CA LEU A 584 -12.20 42.93 1.88
C LEU A 584 -11.75 43.91 0.79
N SER A 585 -12.26 45.14 0.80
CA SER A 585 -11.81 46.17 -0.14
C SER A 585 -10.34 46.53 0.12
N LEU A 586 -9.55 46.66 -0.96
CA LEU A 586 -8.11 46.95 -0.89
C LEU A 586 -7.71 48.19 -0.10
N ASN A 587 -8.61 49.16 0.06
CA ASN A 587 -8.33 50.41 0.77
C ASN A 587 -8.48 50.30 2.29
N TYR A 588 -8.79 49.11 2.81
CA TYR A 588 -9.07 48.86 4.23
C TYR A 588 -8.05 47.93 4.89
N PHE A 589 -6.89 47.75 4.26
CA PHE A 589 -5.72 47.14 4.86
C PHE A 589 -4.91 48.19 5.62
N SER A 590 -4.38 47.83 6.78
CA SER A 590 -3.63 48.73 7.65
C SER A 590 -2.50 47.99 8.34
N ASP A 591 -1.40 48.68 8.62
CA ASP A 591 -0.21 48.14 9.28
C ASP A 591 -0.48 47.60 10.70
N GLY A 592 0.40 46.73 11.19
CA GLY A 592 0.41 46.22 12.57
C GLY A 592 -0.68 45.20 12.90
N LYS A 593 -1.38 44.66 11.90
CA LYS A 593 -2.45 43.66 12.07
C LYS A 593 -2.02 42.27 11.60
N ILE A 594 -2.89 41.29 11.84
CA ILE A 594 -2.72 39.93 11.33
C ILE A 594 -3.83 39.64 10.31
N TYR A 595 -3.44 39.22 9.12
CA TYR A 595 -4.34 38.77 8.08
C TYR A 595 -4.12 37.28 7.80
N MET A 596 -5.18 36.49 7.89
CA MET A 596 -5.15 35.06 7.58
C MET A 596 -6.08 34.75 6.41
N ASP A 597 -5.62 33.90 5.49
CA ASP A 597 -6.48 33.35 4.44
C ASP A 597 -6.50 31.82 4.57
N LEU A 598 -7.71 31.25 4.62
CA LEU A 598 -7.88 29.80 4.67
C LEU A 598 -7.75 29.16 3.29
N LEU A 599 -7.75 29.96 2.22
CA LEU A 599 -7.32 29.50 0.91
C LEU A 599 -5.82 29.24 0.89
N TYR A 600 -5.45 28.11 0.29
CA TYR A 600 -4.07 27.68 0.16
C TYR A 600 -3.63 27.50 -1.31
N ILE A 601 -4.56 27.63 -2.26
CA ILE A 601 -4.28 27.71 -3.71
C ILE A 601 -4.95 28.98 -4.27
N PRO A 602 -4.19 29.95 -4.78
CA PRO A 602 -2.72 30.07 -4.69
C PRO A 602 -2.27 30.24 -3.23
N ARG A 603 -0.98 29.99 -2.94
CA ARG A 603 -0.41 30.13 -1.59
C ARG A 603 -0.52 31.55 -1.04
N ILE A 604 -0.21 32.53 -1.89
CA ILE A 604 -0.39 33.96 -1.58
C ILE A 604 -1.55 34.45 -2.42
N THR A 605 -2.70 34.71 -1.79
CA THR A 605 -3.86 35.31 -2.44
C THR A 605 -3.70 36.82 -2.53
N ARG A 606 -4.46 37.49 -3.41
CA ARG A 606 -4.48 38.96 -3.49
C ARG A 606 -4.80 39.63 -2.15
N PHE A 607 -5.62 38.97 -1.31
CA PHE A 607 -5.92 39.42 0.05
C PHE A 607 -4.64 39.45 0.92
N LEU A 608 -3.83 38.39 0.87
CA LEU A 608 -2.56 38.34 1.60
C LEU A 608 -1.47 39.24 0.99
N GLU A 609 -1.43 39.40 -0.33
CA GLU A 609 -0.51 40.35 -0.97
C GLU A 609 -0.72 41.76 -0.45
N LYS A 610 -1.98 42.19 -0.35
CA LYS A 610 -2.37 43.53 0.09
C LYS A 610 -2.13 43.75 1.57
N ALA A 611 -2.36 42.74 2.39
CA ALA A 611 -1.97 42.77 3.80
C ALA A 611 -0.45 42.96 3.97
N ARG A 612 0.35 42.23 3.17
CA ARG A 612 1.81 42.34 3.19
C ARG A 612 2.29 43.72 2.72
N GLU A 613 1.72 44.25 1.63
CA GLU A 613 2.01 45.61 1.14
C GLU A 613 1.69 46.69 2.17
N ALA A 614 0.66 46.47 2.99
CA ALA A 614 0.28 47.36 4.08
C ALA A 614 1.13 47.22 5.36
N GLY A 615 2.18 46.37 5.37
CA GLY A 615 3.08 46.17 6.52
C GLY A 615 2.63 45.12 7.53
N SER A 616 1.49 44.45 7.30
CA SER A 616 0.92 43.50 8.25
C SER A 616 1.56 42.10 8.23
N THR A 617 1.37 41.38 9.34
CA THR A 617 1.69 39.95 9.43
C THR A 617 0.65 39.15 8.65
N ILE A 618 1.12 38.22 7.83
CA ILE A 618 0.26 37.32 7.06
C ILE A 618 0.37 35.87 7.53
N ILE A 619 -0.73 35.14 7.48
CA ILE A 619 -0.77 33.70 7.68
C ILE A 619 -1.46 33.05 6.49
N CYS A 620 -0.72 32.17 5.82
CA CYS A 620 -1.16 31.51 4.59
C CYS A 620 -1.91 30.21 4.90
N GLY A 621 -2.84 29.80 4.03
CA GLY A 621 -3.67 28.63 4.27
C GLY A 621 -2.90 27.30 4.30
N ASP A 622 -1.72 27.23 3.68
CA ASP A 622 -0.82 26.07 3.76
C ASP A 622 -0.29 25.86 5.19
N ARG A 623 -0.14 26.94 5.99
CA ARG A 623 0.23 26.83 7.41
C ARG A 623 -0.90 26.25 8.23
N VAL A 624 -2.14 26.68 7.97
CA VAL A 624 -3.34 26.11 8.60
C VAL A 624 -3.47 24.62 8.24
N LEU A 625 -3.26 24.28 6.96
CA LEU A 625 -3.29 22.90 6.50
C LEU A 625 -2.19 22.04 7.17
N ALA A 626 -1.00 22.58 7.41
CA ALA A 626 0.06 21.88 8.14
C ALA A 626 -0.37 21.51 9.58
N TRP A 627 -0.98 22.44 10.31
CA TRP A 627 -1.53 22.17 11.65
C TRP A 627 -2.69 21.18 11.64
N GLN A 628 -3.52 21.22 10.60
CA GLN A 628 -4.58 20.25 10.40
C GLN A 628 -4.01 18.84 10.20
N ILE A 629 -3.05 18.68 9.26
CA ILE A 629 -2.40 17.40 8.98
C ILE A 629 -1.68 16.88 10.23
N ARG A 630 -1.00 17.75 11.00
CA ARG A 630 -0.36 17.39 12.27
C ARG A 630 -1.34 16.73 13.25
N SER A 631 -2.52 17.32 13.39
CA SER A 631 -3.57 16.80 14.28
C SER A 631 -4.13 15.47 13.78
N GLN A 632 -4.32 15.34 12.47
CA GLN A 632 -4.76 14.10 11.82
C GLN A 632 -3.74 12.96 12.00
N LEU A 633 -2.45 13.23 11.77
CA LEU A 633 -1.37 12.26 11.97
C LEU A 633 -1.28 11.80 13.42
N LYS A 634 -1.30 12.74 14.37
CA LYS A 634 -1.29 12.41 15.80
C LYS A 634 -2.45 11.49 16.16
N CYS A 635 -3.64 11.77 15.63
CA CYS A 635 -4.84 10.98 15.89
C CYS A 635 -4.79 9.58 15.26
N TRP A 636 -4.24 9.46 14.04
CA TRP A 636 -4.23 8.21 13.29
C TRP A 636 -3.07 7.27 13.64
N THR A 637 -1.90 7.83 13.90
CA THR A 637 -0.66 7.07 14.05
C THR A 637 0.01 7.27 15.41
N GLY A 638 -0.44 8.24 16.21
CA GLY A 638 0.26 8.66 17.43
C GLY A 638 1.49 9.53 17.15
N THR A 639 1.86 9.72 15.88
CA THR A 639 3.08 10.44 15.48
C THR A 639 2.85 11.94 15.47
N LEU A 640 3.73 12.69 16.12
CA LEU A 640 3.66 14.14 16.20
C LEU A 640 4.72 14.79 15.29
N VAL A 641 4.31 15.17 14.07
CA VAL A 641 5.22 15.74 13.05
C VAL A 641 5.16 17.26 13.02
N ASP A 642 6.33 17.92 13.08
CA ASP A 642 6.43 19.38 13.14
C ASP A 642 5.69 20.09 11.98
N ALA A 643 5.03 21.21 12.29
CA ALA A 643 4.26 21.96 11.29
C ALA A 643 5.14 22.52 10.15
N ASP A 644 6.42 22.84 10.41
CA ASP A 644 7.37 23.29 9.39
C ASP A 644 7.70 22.18 8.39
N VAL A 645 7.88 20.94 8.88
CA VAL A 645 8.11 19.75 8.04
C VAL A 645 6.90 19.49 7.15
N LEU A 646 5.70 19.57 7.72
CA LEU A 646 4.45 19.38 6.98
C LEU A 646 4.22 20.49 5.95
N GLN A 647 4.49 21.75 6.29
CA GLN A 647 4.38 22.87 5.36
C GLN A 647 5.33 22.74 4.17
N LYS A 648 6.56 22.23 4.40
CA LYS A 648 7.50 21.91 3.33
C LYS A 648 6.94 20.82 2.41
N ALA A 649 6.41 19.73 2.98
CA ALA A 649 5.82 18.64 2.20
C ALA A 649 4.61 19.08 1.37
N ILE A 650 3.77 19.97 1.92
CA ILE A 650 2.65 20.62 1.21
C ILE A 650 3.18 21.45 0.03
N SER A 651 4.22 22.27 0.26
CA SER A 651 4.80 23.14 -0.76
C SER A 651 5.36 22.36 -1.96
N GLU A 652 6.08 21.28 -1.69
CA GLU A 652 6.62 20.39 -2.73
C GLU A 652 5.50 19.64 -3.47
N SER A 653 4.41 19.31 -2.79
CA SER A 653 3.24 18.65 -3.40
C SER A 653 2.50 19.54 -4.40
N TYR A 654 2.50 20.87 -4.22
CA TYR A 654 1.96 21.80 -5.22
C TYR A 654 2.78 21.80 -6.50
N MET A 655 4.12 21.85 -6.39
CA MET A 655 5.00 21.88 -7.56
C MET A 655 4.84 20.61 -8.41
N ALA A 656 4.64 19.47 -7.76
CA ALA A 656 4.39 18.19 -8.45
C ALA A 656 3.02 18.10 -9.13
N HIS A 657 2.00 18.82 -8.65
CA HIS A 657 0.63 18.78 -9.21
C HIS A 657 0.47 19.57 -10.53
N GLY A 658 1.56 20.06 -11.12
CA GLY A 658 1.49 20.85 -12.37
C GLY A 658 0.70 22.15 -12.23
N SER A 659 0.43 22.57 -11.00
CA SER A 659 -0.09 23.89 -10.69
C SER A 659 1.06 24.86 -10.90
N LYS A 660 1.29 25.26 -12.15
CA LYS A 660 1.95 26.55 -12.41
C LYS A 660 1.07 27.58 -11.69
N LEU A 661 1.65 28.13 -10.63
CA LEU A 661 1.19 29.25 -9.81
C LEU A 661 0.41 30.27 -10.63
#